data_AF-A0A520H5V2-F1
#
_entry.id   AF-A0A520H5V2-F1
#
_cell.length_a   1.000
_cell.length_b   1.000
_cell.length_c   1.000
_cell.angle_alpha   90.00
_cell.angle_beta   90.00
_cell.angle_gamma   90.00
#
_symmetry.space_group_name_H-M   'P 1'
#
loop_
_entity.id
_entity.type
_entity.pdbx_description
1 polymer ?
#
loop_
_entity_poly.entity_id
_entity_poly.type
_entity_poly.pdbx_seq_one_letter_code
_entity_poly.pdbx_strand_id
1 'polypeptide(L)'
;DINELAALRIEREEVFEATHAMALDFAASGAVDGLRIDHPDGLFDPAEYFERLQQGYARRAGLVLPGVDAHGRSARPLYVVAEKIAASHEEVPVQWGIHGTTGYRFATVVNGVLVDTAATERFDRIWRGFTGVQQPFDELAYEGKRAIMRNALASELTVLSTELLRIARADRRTRDYTLNSLRRALSEIAACMAVYRSYIVEAPSPQDLAYIDQAVDEARQRSHDADGSVFDFVRLTLLGETVPGASAGLRARALRLAMRFQQFSAPVTAKGVEDTAFYRYFPLSSLNEVGGEPAHFGMTLEDFHVASADRAARWPHTMLATSTHDNKRSEDVRNRIDVLSEMPATWRLALRRWRAMNRDVPEFEDEGGEGGDAMVSKHDITGPAPSAADEYLLYQTLLGTLPVGGLADEHRESYGERIERYALKAARESKAHTSWVNPDESYEEALTGFVRHLLGGADAAGVATVDDDDAGPAGGDAFLTDLGHLGATLAWFGALNSLSMVLIKYASPGVPDLYQGNELMDLSLVDPDNRRPVDYPARARWLDRLEAIAAAPAHGTADAVRELALEPHDGGAKLWVLWRLLALRAAQPALFRDGGYEPVNARGDRSHHVVAFARRLGEESLIAVAGRLFVGLATTAESEAGQKAHARWLPLGEAVWGNTFVTLPDWCGIEGTRFENILTGEVLAVQSGGLSMADLFASFPGAVLRRLAD
;
A
#
# COMPACT_ATOMS: atom_id res chain seq x y z
N ASP A 1 -1.78 17.20 13.66
CA ASP A 1 -1.01 18.39 13.22
C ASP A 1 -1.78 19.29 12.26
N ILE A 2 -3.00 18.91 11.84
CA ILE A 2 -3.90 19.80 11.09
C ILE A 2 -4.71 20.64 12.07
N ASN A 3 -4.38 21.93 12.20
CA ASN A 3 -4.97 22.83 13.19
C ASN A 3 -6.43 23.20 12.87
N GLU A 4 -6.82 23.07 11.59
CA GLU A 4 -8.15 23.36 11.08
C GLU A 4 -9.18 22.26 11.40
N LEU A 5 -8.73 21.09 11.89
CA LEU A 5 -9.59 19.95 12.21
C LEU A 5 -9.66 19.74 13.74
N ALA A 6 -10.81 20.08 14.33
CA ALA A 6 -11.09 19.84 15.74
C ALA A 6 -11.80 18.49 15.96
N ALA A 7 -11.23 17.63 16.81
CA ALA A 7 -11.83 16.33 17.14
C ALA A 7 -13.17 16.46 17.87
N LEU A 8 -14.16 15.67 17.45
CA LEU A 8 -15.47 15.58 18.11
C LEU A 8 -15.48 14.46 19.15
N ARG A 9 -16.20 14.70 20.25
CA ARG A 9 -16.41 13.73 21.32
C ARG A 9 -17.53 12.77 21.00
N ILE A 10 -17.33 11.92 19.99
CA ILE A 10 -18.35 11.01 19.47
C ILE A 10 -18.79 9.94 20.48
N GLU A 11 -18.00 9.73 21.53
CA GLU A 11 -18.39 8.85 22.64
C GLU A 11 -19.60 9.39 23.41
N ARG A 12 -19.99 10.66 23.24
CA ARG A 12 -21.24 11.21 23.77
C ARG A 12 -22.40 10.95 22.81
N GLU A 13 -23.44 10.29 23.30
CA GLU A 13 -24.61 9.90 22.49
C GLU A 13 -25.27 11.08 21.77
N GLU A 14 -25.42 12.22 22.45
CA GLU A 14 -25.96 13.46 21.86
C GLU A 14 -25.13 14.00 20.68
N VAL A 15 -23.80 13.81 20.71
CA VAL A 15 -22.89 14.23 19.64
C VAL A 15 -22.95 13.23 18.48
N PHE A 16 -23.01 11.94 18.80
CA PHE A 16 -23.20 10.88 17.80
C PHE A 16 -24.49 11.10 17.02
N GLU A 17 -25.63 11.26 17.71
CA GLU A 17 -26.93 11.46 17.06
C GLU A 17 -26.94 12.74 16.21
N ALA A 18 -26.41 13.85 16.74
CA ALA A 18 -26.35 15.13 16.00
C ALA A 18 -25.52 15.06 14.70
N THR A 19 -24.54 14.16 14.63
CA THR A 19 -23.62 14.04 13.48
C THR A 19 -23.97 12.89 12.54
N HIS A 20 -24.61 11.83 13.03
CA HIS A 20 -24.87 10.60 12.26
C HIS A 20 -26.32 10.42 11.84
N ALA A 21 -27.28 11.18 12.42
CA ALA A 21 -28.70 10.99 12.13
C ALA A 21 -29.00 11.01 10.63
N MET A 22 -28.50 12.02 9.90
CA MET A 22 -28.72 12.14 8.45
C MET A 22 -28.19 10.94 7.65
N ALA A 23 -26.97 10.49 7.93
CA ALA A 23 -26.37 9.34 7.24
C ALA A 23 -27.15 8.04 7.52
N LEU A 24 -27.60 7.86 8.76
CA LEU A 24 -28.40 6.71 9.16
C LEU A 24 -29.82 6.76 8.58
N ASP A 25 -30.41 7.95 8.43
CA ASP A 25 -31.71 8.13 7.77
C ASP A 25 -31.62 7.83 6.27
N PHE A 26 -30.52 8.22 5.62
CA PHE A 26 -30.23 7.81 4.24
C PHE A 26 -30.07 6.31 4.11
N ALA A 27 -29.36 5.66 5.04
CA ALA A 27 -29.24 4.21 5.04
C ALA A 27 -30.60 3.52 5.25
N ALA A 28 -31.40 3.98 6.22
CA ALA A 28 -32.69 3.40 6.54
C ALA A 28 -33.74 3.60 5.43
N SER A 29 -33.65 4.70 4.68
CA SER A 29 -34.49 4.95 3.49
C SER A 29 -34.04 4.21 2.23
N GLY A 30 -32.87 3.56 2.26
CA GLY A 30 -32.28 2.87 1.11
C GLY A 30 -31.61 3.82 0.10
N ALA A 31 -31.33 5.07 0.48
CA ALA A 31 -30.57 6.00 -0.37
C ALA A 31 -29.06 5.63 -0.42
N VAL A 32 -28.57 4.93 0.60
CA VAL A 32 -27.23 4.32 0.64
C VAL A 32 -27.32 2.93 1.26
N ASP A 33 -26.49 1.98 0.82
CA ASP A 33 -26.50 0.59 1.31
C ASP A 33 -25.48 0.32 2.43
N GLY A 34 -24.56 1.26 2.66
CA GLY A 34 -23.50 1.09 3.64
C GLY A 34 -22.68 2.35 3.88
N LEU A 35 -21.78 2.27 4.86
CA LEU A 35 -20.95 3.40 5.31
C LEU A 35 -19.46 3.00 5.36
N ARG A 36 -18.59 3.86 4.83
CA ARG A 36 -17.14 3.82 5.06
C ARG A 36 -16.82 4.82 6.16
N ILE A 37 -16.23 4.34 7.25
CA ILE A 37 -15.88 5.16 8.40
C ILE A 37 -14.43 5.60 8.29
N ASP A 38 -14.24 6.92 8.25
CA ASP A 38 -12.95 7.61 8.24
C ASP A 38 -12.29 7.56 9.62
N HIS A 39 -10.99 7.29 9.65
CA HIS A 39 -10.14 7.38 10.83
C HIS A 39 -10.73 6.86 12.17
N PRO A 40 -11.28 5.64 12.25
CA PRO A 40 -11.81 5.05 13.49
C PRO A 40 -10.76 4.94 14.60
N ASP A 41 -9.47 4.86 14.24
CA ASP A 41 -8.36 4.85 15.21
C ASP A 41 -8.15 6.19 15.92
N GLY A 42 -8.84 7.26 15.52
CA GLY A 42 -8.92 8.52 16.26
C GLY A 42 -9.99 8.51 17.38
N LEU A 43 -10.90 7.53 17.39
CA LEU A 43 -12.02 7.50 18.32
C LEU A 43 -11.59 7.11 19.74
N PHE A 44 -12.35 7.59 20.73
CA PHE A 44 -12.12 7.25 22.14
C PHE A 44 -12.46 5.78 22.42
N ASP A 45 -13.63 5.33 21.96
CA ASP A 45 -14.09 3.94 21.99
C ASP A 45 -14.68 3.55 20.61
N PRO A 46 -13.85 2.97 19.72
CA PRO A 46 -14.33 2.53 18.40
C PRO A 46 -15.37 1.40 18.48
N ALA A 47 -15.29 0.53 19.49
CA ALA A 47 -16.21 -0.61 19.61
C ALA A 47 -17.63 -0.11 19.91
N GLU A 48 -17.77 0.77 20.91
CA GLU A 48 -19.05 1.41 21.23
C GLU A 48 -19.57 2.24 20.04
N TYR A 49 -18.68 2.94 19.33
CA TYR A 49 -19.07 3.70 18.13
C TYR A 49 -19.72 2.82 17.06
N PHE A 50 -19.09 1.69 16.71
CA PHE A 50 -19.65 0.77 15.71
C PHE A 50 -20.92 0.07 16.18
N GLU A 51 -21.02 -0.24 17.48
CA GLU A 51 -22.26 -0.74 18.07
C GLU A 51 -23.40 0.28 17.92
N ARG A 52 -23.16 1.55 18.28
CA ARG A 52 -24.14 2.64 18.12
C ARG A 52 -24.55 2.84 16.68
N LEU A 53 -23.63 2.67 15.72
CA LEU A 53 -23.93 2.75 14.30
C LEU A 53 -24.91 1.66 13.86
N GLN A 54 -24.65 0.40 14.23
CA GLN A 54 -25.53 -0.73 13.91
C GLN A 54 -26.89 -0.63 14.60
N GLN A 55 -26.91 -0.28 15.89
CA GLN A 55 -28.16 -0.07 16.63
C GLN A 55 -28.95 1.13 16.10
N GLY A 56 -28.26 2.23 15.77
CA GLY A 56 -28.86 3.45 15.23
C GLY A 56 -29.56 3.20 13.90
N TYR A 57 -28.92 2.43 13.01
CA TYR A 57 -29.53 1.96 11.77
C TYR A 57 -30.73 1.04 12.05
N ALA A 58 -30.56 0.02 12.90
CA ALA A 58 -31.61 -0.94 13.19
C ALA A 58 -32.89 -0.27 13.74
N ARG A 59 -32.74 0.71 14.64
CA ARG A 59 -33.87 1.50 15.17
C ARG A 59 -34.64 2.23 14.06
N ARG A 60 -33.93 2.88 13.13
CA ARG A 60 -34.52 3.63 12.02
C ARG A 60 -35.16 2.72 10.97
N ALA A 61 -34.56 1.57 10.72
CA ALA A 61 -35.05 0.57 9.79
C ALA A 61 -36.15 -0.34 10.40
N GLY A 62 -36.48 -0.20 11.69
CA GLY A 62 -37.47 -1.04 12.38
C GLY A 62 -37.02 -2.50 12.55
N LEU A 63 -35.71 -2.74 12.62
CA LEU A 63 -35.12 -4.07 12.73
C LEU A 63 -34.86 -4.42 14.20
N VAL A 64 -35.12 -5.68 14.54
CA VAL A 64 -34.70 -6.26 15.82
C VAL A 64 -33.36 -6.95 15.60
N LEU A 65 -32.32 -6.47 16.27
CA LEU A 65 -30.99 -7.08 16.17
C LEU A 65 -30.96 -8.40 16.94
N PRO A 66 -30.48 -9.50 16.32
CA PRO A 66 -30.16 -10.70 17.06
C PRO A 66 -28.99 -10.45 18.02
N GLY A 67 -28.82 -11.34 18.99
CA GLY A 67 -27.65 -11.33 19.86
C GLY A 67 -26.34 -11.64 19.12
N VAL A 68 -25.25 -11.71 19.88
CA VAL A 68 -23.93 -12.04 19.38
C VAL A 68 -23.90 -13.46 18.79
N ASP A 69 -23.24 -13.65 17.65
CA ASP A 69 -23.08 -14.97 17.02
C ASP A 69 -22.13 -15.90 17.80
N ALA A 70 -22.02 -17.16 17.37
CA ALA A 70 -21.15 -18.16 18.02
C ALA A 70 -19.65 -17.79 18.01
N HIS A 71 -19.26 -16.78 17.22
CA HIS A 71 -17.89 -16.29 17.09
C HIS A 71 -17.68 -14.95 17.80
N GLY A 72 -18.63 -14.52 18.65
CA GLY A 72 -18.49 -13.27 19.39
C GLY A 72 -18.78 -12.02 18.56
N ARG A 73 -19.37 -12.16 17.37
CA ARG A 73 -19.65 -11.03 16.47
C ARG A 73 -21.07 -10.50 16.66
N SER A 74 -21.18 -9.21 16.87
CA SER A 74 -22.47 -8.51 16.93
C SER A 74 -23.20 -8.57 15.59
N ALA A 75 -24.53 -8.40 15.64
CA ALA A 75 -25.33 -8.24 14.44
C ALA A 75 -24.92 -6.97 13.67
N ARG A 76 -24.81 -7.10 12.34
CA ARG A 76 -24.37 -6.02 11.45
C ARG A 76 -25.29 -5.87 10.24
N PRO A 77 -26.54 -5.41 10.41
CA PRO A 77 -27.47 -5.27 9.29
C PRO A 77 -27.08 -4.13 8.32
N LEU A 78 -26.31 -3.14 8.76
CA LEU A 78 -25.74 -2.11 7.88
C LEU A 78 -24.35 -2.54 7.42
N TYR A 79 -24.08 -2.51 6.12
CA TYR A 79 -22.73 -2.72 5.60
C TYR A 79 -21.82 -1.56 6.06
N VAL A 80 -20.75 -1.88 6.78
CA VAL A 80 -19.84 -0.88 7.37
C VAL A 80 -18.41 -1.35 7.19
N VAL A 81 -17.55 -0.48 6.69
CA VAL A 81 -16.12 -0.73 6.57
C VAL A 81 -15.31 0.38 7.23
N ALA A 82 -14.21 0.00 7.84
CA ALA A 82 -13.34 0.90 8.61
C ALA A 82 -12.07 1.24 7.81
N GLU A 83 -11.74 2.52 7.69
CA GLU A 83 -10.39 2.93 7.30
C GLU A 83 -9.42 2.66 8.45
N LYS A 84 -8.98 1.41 8.57
CA LYS A 84 -8.03 0.98 9.61
C LYS A 84 -6.82 0.36 8.95
N ILE A 85 -5.65 0.88 9.29
CA ILE A 85 -4.36 0.34 8.85
C ILE A 85 -3.92 -0.70 9.88
N ALA A 86 -3.80 -1.95 9.46
CA ALA A 86 -3.39 -3.05 10.33
C ALA A 86 -1.98 -3.52 9.93
N ALA A 87 -1.10 -3.72 10.91
CA ALA A 87 0.16 -4.41 10.67
C ALA A 87 -0.09 -5.86 10.17
N SER A 88 0.89 -6.46 9.52
CA SER A 88 0.82 -7.81 8.95
C SER A 88 0.43 -8.88 9.96
N HIS A 89 0.86 -8.72 11.20
CA HIS A 89 0.59 -9.60 12.34
C HIS A 89 -0.57 -9.12 13.23
N GLU A 90 -1.17 -7.97 12.94
CA GLU A 90 -2.28 -7.41 13.73
C GLU A 90 -3.63 -7.98 13.30
N GLU A 91 -4.45 -8.33 14.29
CA GLU A 91 -5.85 -8.67 14.08
C GLU A 91 -6.74 -7.46 14.32
N VAL A 92 -7.66 -7.22 13.39
CA VAL A 92 -8.73 -6.23 13.58
C VAL A 92 -9.70 -6.77 14.65
N PRO A 93 -10.12 -5.96 15.63
CA PRO A 93 -11.00 -6.43 16.71
C PRO A 93 -12.32 -7.02 16.18
N VAL A 94 -12.56 -8.32 16.43
CA VAL A 94 -13.74 -9.05 15.91
C VAL A 94 -15.07 -8.58 16.48
N GLN A 95 -15.03 -7.92 17.64
CA GLN A 95 -16.21 -7.35 18.31
C GLN A 95 -16.73 -6.09 17.60
N TRP A 96 -15.95 -5.48 16.70
CA TRP A 96 -16.43 -4.32 15.95
C TRP A 96 -17.59 -4.69 15.04
N GLY A 97 -18.63 -3.84 15.04
CA GLY A 97 -19.81 -3.95 14.19
C GLY A 97 -19.54 -3.64 12.71
N ILE A 98 -18.43 -4.14 12.15
CA ILE A 98 -17.99 -3.88 10.76
C ILE A 98 -17.85 -5.17 9.94
N HIS A 99 -17.83 -5.01 8.62
CA HIS A 99 -17.67 -6.07 7.63
C HIS A 99 -16.22 -6.25 7.15
N GLY A 100 -15.34 -5.30 7.50
CA GLY A 100 -13.92 -5.35 7.23
C GLY A 100 -13.33 -3.94 7.14
N THR A 101 -12.14 -3.84 6.56
CA THR A 101 -11.46 -2.56 6.34
C THR A 101 -11.63 -2.08 4.90
N THR A 102 -11.12 -0.88 4.61
CA THR A 102 -11.05 -0.31 3.26
C THR A 102 -10.07 -1.01 2.32
N GLY A 103 -9.29 -1.99 2.81
CA GLY A 103 -8.58 -2.93 1.94
C GLY A 103 -7.08 -2.70 1.76
N TYR A 104 -6.43 -1.79 2.50
CA TYR A 104 -4.98 -1.61 2.44
C TYR A 104 -4.18 -2.89 2.73
N ARG A 105 -4.65 -3.75 3.64
CA ARG A 105 -4.02 -5.08 3.87
C ARG A 105 -4.03 -5.94 2.61
N PHE A 106 -5.11 -5.89 1.82
CA PHE A 106 -5.17 -6.60 0.55
C PHE A 106 -4.19 -5.99 -0.47
N ALA A 107 -4.09 -4.66 -0.54
CA ALA A 107 -3.13 -3.97 -1.39
C ALA A 107 -1.70 -4.46 -1.14
N THR A 108 -1.28 -4.55 0.12
CA THR A 108 0.05 -5.06 0.50
C THR A 108 0.25 -6.53 0.11
N VAL A 109 -0.77 -7.38 0.34
CA VAL A 109 -0.71 -8.82 0.00
C VAL A 109 -0.59 -9.05 -1.51
N VAL A 110 -1.44 -8.39 -2.31
CA VAL A 110 -1.46 -8.60 -3.76
C VAL A 110 -0.28 -7.94 -4.46
N ASN A 111 0.23 -6.81 -3.96
CA ASN A 111 1.47 -6.22 -4.47
C ASN A 111 2.67 -7.12 -4.11
N GLY A 112 2.75 -7.57 -2.86
CA GLY A 112 3.86 -8.37 -2.37
C GLY A 112 4.08 -9.66 -3.15
N VAL A 113 2.99 -10.36 -3.53
CA VAL A 113 3.11 -11.58 -4.33
C VAL A 113 3.60 -11.32 -5.76
N LEU A 114 3.63 -10.08 -6.25
CA LEU A 114 4.17 -9.75 -7.58
C LEU A 114 5.66 -9.34 -7.55
N VAL A 115 6.26 -9.28 -6.36
CA VAL A 115 7.67 -8.94 -6.15
C VAL A 115 8.52 -10.20 -6.02
N ASP A 116 9.71 -10.22 -6.64
CA ASP A 116 10.68 -11.31 -6.49
C ASP A 116 11.43 -11.21 -5.17
N THR A 117 11.01 -12.02 -4.19
CA THR A 117 11.63 -12.10 -2.87
C THR A 117 13.10 -12.53 -2.92
N ALA A 118 13.55 -13.20 -3.99
CA ALA A 118 14.95 -13.60 -4.16
C ALA A 118 15.91 -12.42 -4.37
N ALA A 119 15.37 -11.21 -4.62
CA ALA A 119 16.16 -10.00 -4.83
C ALA A 119 16.43 -9.19 -3.55
N THR A 120 15.84 -9.57 -2.41
CA THR A 120 15.94 -8.85 -1.12
C THR A 120 17.35 -8.38 -0.79
N GLU A 121 18.32 -9.31 -0.68
CA GLU A 121 19.70 -8.94 -0.33
C GLU A 121 20.40 -8.11 -1.40
N ARG A 122 20.06 -8.33 -2.68
CA ARG A 122 20.65 -7.58 -3.79
C ARG A 122 20.17 -6.13 -3.73
N PHE A 123 18.88 -5.91 -3.48
CA PHE A 123 18.29 -4.59 -3.34
C PHE A 123 18.79 -3.85 -2.11
N ASP A 124 18.93 -4.52 -0.96
CA ASP A 124 19.51 -3.90 0.23
C ASP A 124 20.95 -3.41 -0.04
N ARG A 125 21.79 -4.22 -0.71
CA ARG A 125 23.14 -3.81 -1.13
C ARG A 125 23.14 -2.66 -2.14
N ILE A 126 22.21 -2.66 -3.10
CA ILE A 126 22.07 -1.58 -4.10
C ILE A 126 21.68 -0.27 -3.42
N TRP A 127 20.64 -0.32 -2.57
CA TRP A 127 20.14 0.81 -1.79
C TRP A 127 21.25 1.43 -0.93
N ARG A 128 21.88 0.63 -0.07
CA ARG A 128 22.95 1.09 0.83
C ARG A 128 24.16 1.61 0.06
N GLY A 129 24.53 0.93 -1.02
CA GLY A 129 25.68 1.31 -1.84
C GLY A 129 25.47 2.59 -2.63
N PHE A 130 24.23 2.88 -3.08
CA PHE A 130 23.93 4.09 -3.84
C PHE A 130 23.68 5.30 -2.92
N THR A 131 22.88 5.11 -1.86
CA THR A 131 22.40 6.21 -1.00
C THR A 131 23.27 6.48 0.22
N GLY A 132 24.06 5.50 0.66
CA GLY A 132 24.80 5.56 1.91
C GLY A 132 23.95 5.33 3.17
N VAL A 133 22.63 5.24 3.08
CA VAL A 133 21.74 5.04 4.23
C VAL A 133 21.98 3.66 4.86
N GLN A 134 22.52 3.63 6.08
CA GLN A 134 22.82 2.39 6.81
C GLN A 134 21.77 2.00 7.85
N GLN A 135 20.91 2.93 8.28
CA GLN A 135 19.90 2.58 9.27
C GLN A 135 18.87 1.58 8.70
N PRO A 136 18.47 0.56 9.48
CA PRO A 136 17.33 -0.28 9.11
C PRO A 136 16.02 0.52 9.24
N PHE A 137 14.97 0.03 8.59
CA PHE A 137 13.65 0.67 8.57
C PHE A 137 13.10 0.95 9.98
N ASP A 138 13.19 -0.03 10.88
CA ASP A 138 12.61 0.08 12.22
C ASP A 138 13.22 1.21 13.05
N GLU A 139 14.53 1.46 12.89
CA GLU A 139 15.19 2.60 13.53
C GLU A 139 14.71 3.94 12.95
N LEU A 140 14.53 4.03 11.62
CA LEU A 140 14.00 5.23 10.98
C LEU A 140 12.53 5.49 11.37
N ALA A 141 11.73 4.43 11.54
CA ALA A 141 10.36 4.49 12.04
C ALA A 141 10.32 4.98 13.49
N TYR A 142 11.18 4.43 14.35
CA TYR A 142 11.33 4.87 15.74
C TYR A 142 11.75 6.34 15.84
N GLU A 143 12.76 6.77 15.07
CA GLU A 143 13.21 8.16 15.01
C GLU A 143 12.11 9.11 14.51
N GLY A 144 11.38 8.70 13.47
CA GLY A 144 10.24 9.42 12.92
C GLY A 144 9.15 9.64 13.97
N LYS A 145 8.72 8.58 14.67
CA LYS A 145 7.74 8.67 15.77
C LYS A 145 8.21 9.64 16.87
N ARG A 146 9.49 9.58 17.27
CA ARG A 146 10.06 10.52 18.26
C ARG A 146 10.10 11.97 17.76
N ALA A 147 10.36 12.20 16.48
CA ALA A 147 10.34 13.54 15.90
C ALA A 147 8.92 14.12 15.92
N ILE A 148 7.91 13.33 15.54
CA ILE A 148 6.50 13.74 15.58
C ILE A 148 6.06 14.11 16.99
N MET A 149 6.39 13.29 18.00
CA MET A 149 6.05 13.59 19.39
C MET A 149 6.77 14.81 19.97
N ARG A 150 7.97 15.13 19.49
CA ARG A 150 8.73 16.31 19.92
C ARG A 150 8.24 17.60 19.27
N ASN A 151 7.68 17.51 18.08
CA ASN A 151 7.26 18.66 17.28
C ASN A 151 5.72 18.72 17.21
N ALA A 152 5.14 18.02 16.23
CA ALA A 152 3.73 18.05 15.88
C ALA A 152 2.75 17.70 17.01
N LEU A 153 3.12 16.77 17.91
CA LEU A 153 2.25 16.28 19.00
C LEU A 153 2.82 16.56 20.39
N ALA A 154 3.68 17.58 20.52
CA ALA A 154 4.33 17.94 21.78
C ALA A 154 3.33 18.37 22.87
N SER A 155 2.23 19.02 22.46
CA SER A 155 1.14 19.46 23.32
C SER A 155 0.40 18.27 23.94
N GLU A 156 0.01 17.30 23.12
CA GLU A 156 -0.70 16.09 23.52
C GLU A 156 0.16 15.24 24.46
N LEU A 157 1.45 15.07 24.13
CA LEU A 157 2.40 14.38 25.01
C LEU A 157 2.51 15.09 26.38
N THR A 158 2.43 16.41 26.42
CA THR A 158 2.46 17.20 27.68
C THR A 158 1.20 16.97 28.51
N VAL A 159 0.04 16.94 27.87
CA VAL A 159 -1.24 16.63 28.54
C VAL A 159 -1.21 15.24 29.16
N LEU A 160 -0.80 14.21 28.39
CA LEU A 160 -0.72 12.83 28.88
C LEU A 160 0.30 12.69 30.02
N SER A 161 1.50 13.27 29.86
CA SER A 161 2.55 13.20 30.89
C SER A 161 2.13 13.88 32.20
N THR A 162 1.39 15.00 32.10
CA THR A 162 0.86 15.71 33.27
C THR A 162 -0.20 14.89 33.99
N GLU A 163 -1.08 14.21 33.26
CA GLU A 163 -2.09 13.34 33.85
C GLU A 163 -1.45 12.09 34.49
N LEU A 164 -0.46 11.50 33.83
CA LEU A 164 0.35 10.40 34.36
C LEU A 164 1.05 10.79 35.68
N LEU A 165 1.60 12.01 35.77
CA LEU A 165 2.16 12.54 37.02
C LEU A 165 1.12 12.67 38.14
N ARG A 166 -0.11 13.11 37.81
CA ARG A 166 -1.18 13.21 38.81
C ARG A 166 -1.62 11.83 39.32
N ILE A 167 -1.63 10.82 38.45
CA ILE A 167 -1.88 9.42 38.83
C ILE A 167 -0.75 8.94 39.75
N ALA A 168 0.51 9.17 39.37
CA ALA A 168 1.68 8.79 40.17
C ALA A 168 1.65 9.41 41.58
N ARG A 169 1.30 10.70 41.70
CA ARG A 169 1.22 11.42 42.98
C ARG A 169 0.10 10.95 43.90
N ALA A 170 -0.91 10.25 43.37
CA ALA A 170 -2.06 9.79 44.17
C ALA A 170 -1.71 8.63 45.11
N ASP A 171 -0.59 7.94 44.91
CA ASP A 171 -0.13 6.85 45.77
C ASP A 171 1.29 7.12 46.31
N ARG A 172 1.58 6.63 47.52
CA ARG A 172 2.91 6.79 48.15
C ARG A 172 4.01 5.98 47.51
N ARG A 173 3.68 4.89 46.80
CA ARG A 173 4.64 4.00 46.13
C ARG A 173 5.16 4.58 44.82
N THR A 174 4.41 5.51 44.21
CA THR A 174 4.67 6.03 42.86
C THR A 174 4.89 7.54 42.82
N ARG A 175 4.67 8.27 43.92
CA ARG A 175 4.71 9.75 43.94
C ARG A 175 6.07 10.38 43.68
N ASP A 176 7.16 9.61 43.81
CA ASP A 176 8.52 10.11 43.65
C ASP A 176 8.95 10.15 42.17
N TYR A 177 8.16 9.58 41.25
CA TYR A 177 8.40 9.74 39.82
C TYR A 177 8.26 11.20 39.39
N THR A 178 9.27 11.68 38.68
CA THR A 178 9.31 13.05 38.16
C THR A 178 8.52 13.18 36.86
N LEU A 179 8.08 14.39 36.52
CA LEU A 179 7.44 14.65 35.22
C LEU A 179 8.35 14.26 34.04
N ASN A 180 9.64 14.56 34.15
CA ASN A 180 10.61 14.28 33.09
C ASN A 180 10.80 12.78 32.87
N SER A 181 10.92 11.99 33.94
CA SER A 181 11.04 10.53 33.83
C SER A 181 9.79 9.90 33.24
N LEU A 182 8.60 10.36 33.66
CA LEU A 182 7.32 9.87 33.13
C LEU A 182 7.10 10.26 31.66
N ARG A 183 7.38 11.52 31.30
CA ARG A 183 7.27 12.01 29.91
C ARG A 183 8.18 11.23 28.99
N ARG A 184 9.44 11.01 29.40
CA ARG A 184 10.39 10.24 28.61
C ARG A 184 9.94 8.79 28.46
N ALA A 185 9.60 8.11 29.56
CA ALA A 185 9.12 6.72 29.50
C ALA A 185 7.90 6.57 28.59
N LEU A 186 6.91 7.46 28.71
CA LEU A 186 5.73 7.47 27.87
C LEU A 186 6.05 7.69 26.38
N SER A 187 6.96 8.64 26.10
CA SER A 187 7.41 8.93 24.73
C SER A 187 8.19 7.76 24.12
N GLU A 188 9.05 7.09 24.89
CA GLU A 188 9.82 5.95 24.37
C GLU A 188 8.90 4.75 24.13
N ILE A 189 7.95 4.47 25.03
CA ILE A 189 6.93 3.41 24.82
C ILE A 189 6.11 3.70 23.55
N ALA A 190 5.63 4.93 23.36
CA ALA A 190 4.89 5.31 22.17
C ALA A 190 5.71 5.13 20.87
N ALA A 191 7.01 5.40 20.91
CA ALA A 191 7.90 5.22 19.76
C ALA A 191 8.13 3.73 19.43
N CYS A 192 8.12 2.86 20.44
CA CYS A 192 8.29 1.41 20.29
C CYS A 192 6.98 0.63 20.02
N MET A 193 5.84 1.30 19.90
CA MET A 193 4.59 0.63 19.52
C MET A 193 4.72 0.01 18.12
N ALA A 194 4.52 -1.31 18.00
CA ALA A 194 4.56 -2.03 16.72
C ALA A 194 3.27 -1.90 15.88
N VAL A 195 2.21 -1.36 16.49
CA VAL A 195 0.90 -1.11 15.87
C VAL A 195 0.49 0.35 16.07
N TYR A 196 -0.53 0.81 15.34
CA TYR A 196 -1.05 2.18 15.47
C TYR A 196 -1.53 2.45 16.89
N ARG A 197 -2.31 1.53 17.47
CA ARG A 197 -2.85 1.65 18.83
C ARG A 197 -3.35 0.31 19.36
N SER A 198 -3.51 0.23 20.68
CA SER A 198 -4.32 -0.78 21.36
C SER A 198 -5.82 -0.38 21.44
N TYR A 199 -6.67 -1.30 21.90
CA TYR A 199 -8.13 -1.12 22.02
C TYR A 199 -8.68 -1.51 23.40
N ILE A 200 -8.02 -1.02 24.45
CA ILE A 200 -8.37 -1.15 25.86
C ILE A 200 -9.52 -0.19 26.19
N VAL A 201 -10.63 -0.74 26.70
CA VAL A 201 -11.81 0.02 27.15
C VAL A 201 -12.17 -0.32 28.59
N GLU A 202 -12.38 -1.60 28.92
CA GLU A 202 -12.62 -2.07 30.29
C GLU A 202 -11.43 -2.90 30.82
N ALA A 203 -10.89 -3.75 29.95
CA ALA A 203 -9.73 -4.59 30.18
C ALA A 203 -8.98 -4.80 28.86
N PRO A 204 -7.66 -5.06 28.90
CA PRO A 204 -6.89 -5.33 27.70
C PRO A 204 -7.16 -6.73 27.16
N SER A 205 -7.21 -6.87 25.84
CA SER A 205 -7.18 -8.19 25.19
C SER A 205 -5.79 -8.82 25.28
N PRO A 206 -5.63 -10.13 24.99
CA PRO A 206 -4.30 -10.75 24.90
C PRO A 206 -3.38 -10.04 23.89
N GLN A 207 -3.94 -9.54 22.79
CA GLN A 207 -3.20 -8.79 21.78
C GLN A 207 -2.75 -7.42 22.33
N ASP A 208 -3.63 -6.69 23.03
CA ASP A 208 -3.27 -5.41 23.64
C ASP A 208 -2.16 -5.58 24.68
N LEU A 209 -2.25 -6.62 25.51
CA LEU A 209 -1.22 -6.97 26.49
C LEU A 209 0.12 -7.21 25.79
N ALA A 210 0.14 -8.04 24.74
CA ALA A 210 1.37 -8.37 24.03
C ALA A 210 2.05 -7.13 23.42
N TYR A 211 1.28 -6.23 22.79
CA TYR A 211 1.85 -5.03 22.18
C TYR A 211 2.35 -3.99 23.18
N ILE A 212 1.60 -3.78 24.28
CA ILE A 212 2.05 -2.88 25.34
C ILE A 212 3.30 -3.44 26.01
N ASP A 213 3.36 -4.75 26.25
CA ASP A 213 4.51 -5.40 26.88
C ASP A 213 5.76 -5.31 25.99
N GLN A 214 5.61 -5.64 24.71
CA GLN A 214 6.69 -5.50 23.72
C GLN A 214 7.22 -4.06 23.66
N ALA A 215 6.33 -3.07 23.56
CA ALA A 215 6.73 -1.67 23.47
C ALA A 215 7.43 -1.19 24.75
N VAL A 216 6.99 -1.66 25.92
CA VAL A 216 7.61 -1.35 27.22
C VAL A 216 8.99 -1.97 27.34
N ASP A 217 9.14 -3.24 26.97
CA ASP A 217 10.42 -3.94 27.04
C ASP A 217 11.44 -3.34 26.08
N GLU A 218 11.03 -3.00 24.86
CA GLU A 218 11.91 -2.34 23.89
C GLU A 218 12.29 -0.92 24.36
N ALA A 219 11.33 -0.13 24.83
CA ALA A 219 11.60 1.22 25.36
C ALA A 219 12.56 1.17 26.58
N ARG A 220 12.43 0.14 27.43
CA ARG A 220 13.33 -0.09 28.55
C ARG A 220 14.74 -0.43 28.09
N GLN A 221 14.90 -1.28 27.08
CA GLN A 221 16.21 -1.64 26.53
C GLN A 221 16.92 -0.45 25.88
N ARG A 222 16.17 0.43 25.22
CA ARG A 222 16.68 1.67 24.61
C ARG A 222 17.03 2.76 25.63
N SER A 223 16.51 2.66 26.85
CA SER A 223 16.73 3.65 27.91
C SER A 223 18.06 3.42 28.63
N HIS A 224 18.90 4.46 28.72
CA HIS A 224 20.17 4.43 29.45
C HIS A 224 20.04 4.86 30.94
N ASP A 225 18.83 5.12 31.43
CA ASP A 225 18.59 5.61 32.78
C ASP A 225 18.39 4.50 33.83
N ALA A 226 18.76 4.83 35.08
CA ALA A 226 19.00 3.88 36.16
C ALA A 226 17.77 3.41 36.97
N ASP A 227 16.53 3.74 36.59
CA ASP A 227 15.34 3.27 37.31
C ASP A 227 14.28 2.70 36.35
N GLY A 228 14.33 1.37 36.17
CA GLY A 228 13.37 0.63 35.34
C GLY A 228 11.94 0.62 35.89
N SER A 229 11.74 0.95 37.18
CA SER A 229 10.41 0.88 37.81
C SER A 229 9.42 1.90 37.23
N VAL A 230 9.92 3.00 36.64
CA VAL A 230 9.06 3.96 35.94
C VAL A 230 8.34 3.30 34.76
N PHE A 231 9.00 2.40 34.03
CA PHE A 231 8.39 1.68 32.91
C PHE A 231 7.33 0.70 33.38
N ASP A 232 7.53 0.03 34.52
CA ASP A 232 6.49 -0.83 35.12
C ASP A 232 5.25 -0.03 35.49
N PHE A 233 5.44 1.17 36.05
CA PHE A 233 4.34 2.07 36.39
C PHE A 233 3.60 2.59 35.15
N VAL A 234 4.32 3.00 34.10
CA VAL A 234 3.69 3.44 32.85
C VAL A 234 2.95 2.28 32.20
N ARG A 235 3.55 1.09 32.09
CA ARG A 235 2.91 -0.14 31.62
C ARG A 235 1.60 -0.41 32.34
N LEU A 236 1.63 -0.45 33.68
CA LEU A 236 0.44 -0.68 34.51
C LEU A 236 -0.67 0.33 34.18
N THR A 237 -0.32 1.61 34.07
CA THR A 237 -1.29 2.66 33.77
C THR A 237 -1.84 2.57 32.34
N LEU A 238 -1.00 2.23 31.36
CA LEU A 238 -1.41 2.04 29.96
C LEU A 238 -2.30 0.81 29.76
N LEU A 239 -2.23 -0.19 30.65
CA LEU A 239 -3.16 -1.31 30.71
C LEU A 239 -4.49 -0.95 31.40
N GLY A 240 -4.68 0.31 31.79
CA GLY A 240 -5.85 0.76 32.56
C GLY A 240 -5.83 0.31 34.03
N GLU A 241 -4.71 -0.25 34.48
CA GLU A 241 -4.53 -0.77 35.83
C GLU A 241 -3.83 0.25 36.75
N THR A 242 -3.83 -0.06 38.05
CA THR A 242 -3.19 0.78 39.08
C THR A 242 -2.64 -0.09 40.21
N VAL A 243 -1.85 0.51 41.10
CA VAL A 243 -1.31 -0.18 42.27
C VAL A 243 -2.40 -0.88 43.11
N PRO A 244 -2.10 -2.05 43.70
CA PRO A 244 -3.07 -2.79 44.51
C PRO A 244 -3.66 -1.95 45.65
N GLY A 245 -4.99 -1.98 45.78
CA GLY A 245 -5.74 -1.22 46.77
C GLY A 245 -6.14 0.19 46.35
N ALA A 246 -5.86 0.61 45.12
CA ALA A 246 -6.24 1.91 44.60
C ALA A 246 -7.76 2.14 44.59
N SER A 247 -8.17 3.39 44.83
CA SER A 247 -9.57 3.81 44.79
C SER A 247 -10.17 3.60 43.40
N ALA A 248 -11.49 3.42 43.32
CA ALA A 248 -12.20 3.31 42.04
C ALA A 248 -11.96 4.56 41.16
N GLY A 249 -11.86 5.75 41.78
CA GLY A 249 -11.56 6.99 41.08
C GLY A 249 -10.16 7.02 40.45
N LEU A 250 -9.14 6.45 41.12
CA LEU A 250 -7.79 6.37 40.56
C LEU A 250 -7.73 5.36 39.40
N ARG A 251 -8.39 4.21 39.54
CA ARG A 251 -8.56 3.22 38.46
C ARG A 251 -9.22 3.82 37.22
N ALA A 252 -10.33 4.55 37.40
CA ALA A 252 -11.01 5.23 36.30
C ALA A 252 -10.14 6.30 35.61
N ARG A 253 -9.22 6.96 36.33
CA ARG A 253 -8.26 7.90 35.74
C ARG A 253 -7.18 7.19 34.92
N ALA A 254 -6.64 6.07 35.41
CA ALA A 254 -5.68 5.26 34.67
C ALA A 254 -6.29 4.72 33.37
N LEU A 255 -7.49 4.16 33.43
CA LEU A 255 -8.22 3.70 32.26
C LEU A 255 -8.46 4.82 31.24
N ARG A 256 -8.87 6.00 31.71
CA ARG A 256 -9.02 7.17 30.83
C ARG A 256 -7.70 7.60 30.20
N LEU A 257 -6.57 7.53 30.94
CA LEU A 257 -5.24 7.80 30.39
C LEU A 257 -4.90 6.78 29.30
N ALA A 258 -5.10 5.49 29.55
CA ALA A 258 -4.88 4.42 28.56
C ALA A 258 -5.67 4.69 27.27
N MET A 259 -6.97 4.98 27.39
CA MET A 259 -7.82 5.31 26.22
C MET A 259 -7.34 6.57 25.47
N ARG A 260 -6.86 7.59 26.19
CA ARG A 260 -6.27 8.80 25.58
C ARG A 260 -4.92 8.53 24.92
N PHE A 261 -4.10 7.65 25.50
CA PHE A 261 -2.85 7.21 24.89
C PHE A 261 -3.10 6.51 23.56
N GLN A 262 -4.17 5.71 23.45
CA GLN A 262 -4.55 5.06 22.20
C GLN A 262 -4.94 6.05 21.09
N GLN A 263 -5.58 7.17 21.43
CA GLN A 263 -5.85 8.26 20.48
C GLN A 263 -4.57 9.02 20.08
N PHE A 264 -3.52 8.92 20.88
CA PHE A 264 -2.24 9.60 20.67
C PHE A 264 -1.25 8.74 19.88
N SER A 265 -1.16 7.43 20.16
CA SER A 265 -0.22 6.52 19.50
C SER A 265 -0.53 6.35 18.01
N ALA A 266 -1.80 6.39 17.62
CA ALA A 266 -2.23 6.21 16.23
C ALA A 266 -1.67 7.30 15.30
N PRO A 267 -1.88 8.62 15.55
CA PRO A 267 -1.28 9.66 14.72
C PRO A 267 0.24 9.74 14.86
N VAL A 268 0.84 9.34 16.00
CA VAL A 268 2.30 9.20 16.14
C VAL A 268 2.84 8.19 15.13
N THR A 269 2.17 7.04 15.00
CA THR A 269 2.56 5.99 14.06
C THR A 269 2.33 6.42 12.61
N ALA A 270 1.15 6.94 12.28
CA ALA A 270 0.85 7.41 10.92
C ALA A 270 1.87 8.45 10.44
N LYS A 271 2.10 9.50 11.23
CA LYS A 271 3.02 10.59 10.86
C LYS A 271 4.49 10.20 10.95
N GLY A 272 4.86 9.34 11.89
CA GLY A 272 6.23 8.90 12.09
C GLY A 272 6.68 7.84 11.09
N VAL A 273 5.75 7.02 10.58
CA VAL A 273 6.04 5.91 9.67
C VAL A 273 5.67 6.28 8.24
N GLU A 274 4.39 6.50 7.95
CA GLU A 274 3.90 6.69 6.58
C GLU A 274 4.35 8.02 5.97
N ASP A 275 4.33 9.08 6.78
CA ASP A 275 4.66 10.45 6.34
C ASP A 275 6.09 10.85 6.72
N THR A 276 6.93 9.89 7.17
CA THR A 276 8.35 10.18 7.45
C THR A 276 9.25 8.99 7.07
N ALA A 277 9.13 7.84 7.74
CA ALA A 277 10.02 6.70 7.49
C ALA A 277 9.91 6.13 6.06
N PHE A 278 8.72 6.12 5.47
CA PHE A 278 8.53 5.71 4.06
C PHE A 278 9.27 6.61 3.06
N TYR A 279 9.56 7.85 3.44
CA TYR A 279 10.34 8.80 2.64
C TYR A 279 11.82 8.84 3.08
N ARG A 280 12.27 7.90 3.92
CA ARG A 280 13.67 7.73 4.34
C ARG A 280 14.25 6.36 4.01
N TYR A 281 13.39 5.35 3.80
CA TYR A 281 13.79 3.98 3.47
C TYR A 281 12.91 3.43 2.36
N PHE A 282 13.46 3.31 1.16
CA PHE A 282 12.71 2.84 -0.02
C PHE A 282 13.60 2.06 -1.01
N PRO A 283 14.25 0.94 -0.59
CA PRO A 283 15.02 0.10 -1.53
C PRO A 283 14.22 -0.24 -2.80
N LEU A 284 12.94 -0.54 -2.64
CA LEU A 284 11.95 -0.66 -3.71
C LEU A 284 10.70 0.13 -3.31
N SER A 285 10.50 1.28 -3.96
CA SER A 285 9.52 2.30 -3.55
C SER A 285 8.05 1.90 -3.77
N SER A 286 7.78 0.82 -4.51
CA SER A 286 6.44 0.22 -4.61
C SER A 286 5.97 -0.42 -3.30
N LEU A 287 6.89 -0.79 -2.40
CA LEU A 287 6.54 -1.34 -1.09
C LEU A 287 6.20 -0.25 -0.06
N ASN A 288 6.51 1.01 -0.36
CA ASN A 288 6.24 2.18 0.47
C ASN A 288 4.82 2.71 0.19
N GLU A 289 3.84 1.95 0.63
CA GLU A 289 2.41 2.24 0.45
C GLU A 289 1.68 2.24 1.79
N VAL A 290 0.54 2.92 1.89
CA VAL A 290 -0.30 2.95 3.10
C VAL A 290 -0.65 1.52 3.52
N GLY A 291 -0.26 1.13 4.74
CA GLY A 291 -0.37 -0.26 5.25
C GLY A 291 0.70 -1.23 4.76
N GLY A 292 1.73 -0.74 4.06
CA GLY A 292 2.91 -1.49 3.67
C GLY A 292 3.95 -1.59 4.79
N GLU A 293 4.81 -2.58 4.70
CA GLU A 293 5.94 -2.80 5.63
C GLU A 293 7.23 -2.90 4.80
N PRO A 294 7.89 -1.78 4.45
CA PRO A 294 9.04 -1.77 3.53
C PRO A 294 10.24 -2.62 3.96
N ALA A 295 10.30 -3.02 5.23
CA ALA A 295 11.28 -3.99 5.73
C ALA A 295 11.04 -5.41 5.17
N HIS A 296 9.83 -5.73 4.75
CA HIS A 296 9.44 -7.01 4.14
C HIS A 296 9.44 -6.88 2.60
N PHE A 297 10.46 -7.46 1.97
CA PHE A 297 10.67 -7.36 0.52
C PHE A 297 9.82 -8.40 -0.24
N GLY A 298 8.58 -8.04 -0.55
CA GLY A 298 7.64 -8.90 -1.26
C GLY A 298 7.01 -9.99 -0.40
N MET A 299 6.40 -10.99 -1.04
CA MET A 299 5.68 -12.08 -0.37
C MET A 299 5.83 -13.40 -1.14
N THR A 300 5.93 -14.51 -0.40
CA THR A 300 5.94 -15.85 -1.01
C THR A 300 4.52 -16.26 -1.46
N LEU A 301 4.42 -17.25 -2.36
CA LEU A 301 3.12 -17.81 -2.76
C LEU A 301 2.38 -18.46 -1.57
N GLU A 302 3.12 -19.09 -0.66
CA GLU A 302 2.57 -19.72 0.54
C GLU A 302 1.92 -18.68 1.45
N ASP A 303 2.65 -17.60 1.78
CA ASP A 303 2.14 -16.51 2.61
C ASP A 303 0.92 -15.82 1.98
N PHE A 304 0.93 -15.64 0.65
CA PHE A 304 -0.22 -15.10 -0.08
C PHE A 304 -1.48 -15.98 0.08
N HIS A 305 -1.33 -17.29 -0.02
CA HIS A 305 -2.43 -18.24 0.14
C HIS A 305 -2.91 -18.30 1.60
N VAL A 306 -2.01 -18.25 2.59
CA VAL A 306 -2.36 -18.17 4.02
C VAL A 306 -3.17 -16.90 4.30
N ALA A 307 -2.68 -15.73 3.86
CA ALA A 307 -3.37 -14.45 4.03
C ALA A 307 -4.74 -14.42 3.32
N SER A 308 -4.86 -15.08 2.17
CA SER A 308 -6.12 -15.13 1.41
C SER A 308 -7.14 -16.09 2.02
N ALA A 309 -6.71 -17.24 2.54
CA ALA A 309 -7.56 -18.16 3.28
C ALA A 309 -8.05 -17.53 4.60
N ASP A 310 -7.16 -16.83 5.30
CA ASP A 310 -7.50 -16.10 6.53
C ASP A 310 -8.58 -15.03 6.29
N ARG A 311 -8.39 -14.21 5.24
CA ARG A 311 -9.38 -13.21 4.81
C ARG A 311 -10.73 -13.86 4.49
N ALA A 312 -10.73 -14.97 3.75
CA ALA A 312 -11.96 -15.70 3.42
C ALA A 312 -12.71 -16.19 4.67
N ALA A 313 -11.98 -16.66 5.68
CA ALA A 313 -12.57 -17.21 6.90
C ALA A 313 -13.10 -16.12 7.85
N ARG A 314 -12.34 -15.04 8.04
CA ARG A 314 -12.64 -14.04 9.09
C ARG A 314 -13.31 -12.78 8.56
N TRP A 315 -12.93 -12.35 7.36
CA TRP A 315 -13.32 -11.07 6.77
C TRP A 315 -13.79 -11.20 5.30
N PRO A 316 -14.75 -12.11 4.99
CA PRO A 316 -15.17 -12.39 3.61
C PRO A 316 -15.83 -11.21 2.88
N HIS A 317 -16.17 -10.14 3.61
CA HIS A 317 -16.83 -8.94 3.09
C HIS A 317 -15.97 -7.67 3.24
N THR A 318 -14.68 -7.80 3.55
CA THR A 318 -13.75 -6.66 3.55
C THR A 318 -13.56 -6.11 2.14
N MET A 319 -13.27 -4.81 2.02
CA MET A 319 -12.89 -4.25 0.73
C MET A 319 -11.52 -4.77 0.30
N LEU A 320 -11.33 -4.88 -1.02
CA LEU A 320 -10.08 -5.25 -1.67
C LEU A 320 -9.64 -4.03 -2.49
N ALA A 321 -8.90 -3.11 -1.87
CA ALA A 321 -8.37 -1.93 -2.53
C ALA A 321 -6.95 -2.18 -3.04
N THR A 322 -6.58 -1.47 -4.10
CA THR A 322 -5.24 -1.47 -4.69
C THR A 322 -4.79 -0.03 -5.03
N SER A 323 -5.71 0.87 -5.34
CA SER A 323 -5.49 2.32 -5.35
C SER A 323 -6.61 2.98 -4.55
N THR A 324 -6.33 4.15 -3.96
CA THR A 324 -7.27 4.97 -3.18
C THR A 324 -6.92 6.45 -3.36
N HIS A 325 -7.70 7.34 -2.75
CA HIS A 325 -7.37 8.76 -2.72
C HIS A 325 -6.16 9.09 -1.82
N ASP A 326 -5.69 8.15 -0.99
CA ASP A 326 -4.57 8.36 -0.06
C ASP A 326 -3.34 7.50 -0.39
N ASN A 327 -3.40 6.66 -1.42
CA ASN A 327 -2.23 5.88 -1.82
C ASN A 327 -1.03 6.78 -2.13
N LYS A 328 0.17 6.34 -1.79
CA LYS A 328 1.41 7.02 -2.13
C LYS A 328 1.68 6.91 -3.64
N ARG A 329 1.31 5.79 -4.28
CA ARG A 329 1.45 5.54 -5.72
C ARG A 329 0.27 4.68 -6.20
N SER A 330 -0.27 4.95 -7.39
CA SER A 330 -1.32 4.10 -7.99
C SER A 330 -0.80 2.67 -8.26
N GLU A 331 -1.73 1.72 -8.35
CA GLU A 331 -1.43 0.30 -8.57
C GLU A 331 -0.54 0.03 -9.78
N ASP A 332 -0.74 0.73 -10.90
CA ASP A 332 0.05 0.47 -12.11
C ASP A 332 1.46 1.10 -12.02
N VAL A 333 1.63 2.19 -11.26
CA VAL A 333 2.97 2.73 -10.92
C VAL A 333 3.74 1.72 -10.08
N ARG A 334 3.09 1.10 -9.08
CA ARG A 334 3.73 0.08 -8.24
C ARG A 334 4.07 -1.17 -9.05
N ASN A 335 3.14 -1.66 -9.87
CA ASN A 335 3.36 -2.83 -10.73
C ASN A 335 4.55 -2.64 -11.70
N ARG A 336 4.78 -1.42 -12.21
CA ARG A 336 5.96 -1.08 -13.02
C ARG A 336 7.25 -1.13 -12.21
N ILE A 337 7.24 -0.53 -11.02
CA ILE A 337 8.40 -0.51 -10.13
C ILE A 337 8.75 -1.93 -9.65
N ASP A 338 7.74 -2.78 -9.38
CA ASP A 338 7.91 -4.16 -8.93
C ASP A 338 8.76 -5.00 -9.91
N VAL A 339 8.72 -4.71 -11.21
CA VAL A 339 9.55 -5.37 -12.24
C VAL A 339 11.05 -5.22 -11.94
N LEU A 340 11.47 -4.14 -11.28
CA LEU A 340 12.88 -3.96 -10.88
C LEU A 340 13.36 -5.08 -9.96
N SER A 341 12.46 -5.70 -9.18
CA SER A 341 12.81 -6.84 -8.32
C SER A 341 13.34 -8.04 -9.13
N GLU A 342 12.88 -8.21 -10.37
CA GLU A 342 13.38 -9.24 -11.28
C GLU A 342 14.65 -8.82 -12.05
N MET A 343 15.02 -7.54 -11.99
CA MET A 343 16.11 -6.94 -12.75
C MET A 343 17.16 -6.19 -11.89
N PRO A 344 17.65 -6.76 -10.76
CA PRO A 344 18.53 -6.06 -9.85
C PRO A 344 19.89 -5.67 -10.45
N ALA A 345 20.45 -6.47 -11.36
CA ALA A 345 21.73 -6.13 -11.99
C ALA A 345 21.56 -4.95 -12.96
N THR A 346 20.49 -4.95 -13.74
CA THR A 346 20.12 -3.87 -14.67
C THR A 346 19.83 -2.58 -13.92
N TRP A 347 19.09 -2.66 -12.81
CA TRP A 347 18.81 -1.52 -11.94
C TRP A 347 20.09 -0.88 -11.40
N ARG A 348 21.00 -1.69 -10.82
CA ARG A 348 22.29 -1.20 -10.32
C ARG A 348 23.14 -0.53 -11.39
N LEU A 349 23.16 -1.08 -12.61
CA LEU A 349 23.91 -0.51 -13.71
C LEU A 349 23.28 0.79 -14.22
N ALA A 350 21.95 0.87 -14.27
CA ALA A 350 21.22 2.09 -14.65
C ALA A 350 21.55 3.24 -13.70
N LEU A 351 21.44 3.02 -12.38
CA LEU A 351 21.82 3.99 -11.36
C LEU A 351 23.23 4.55 -11.56
N ARG A 352 24.21 3.69 -11.83
CA ARG A 352 25.60 4.10 -12.07
C ARG A 352 25.74 4.93 -13.34
N ARG A 353 25.03 4.57 -14.42
CA ARG A 353 25.04 5.31 -15.68
C ARG A 353 24.40 6.69 -15.51
N TRP A 354 23.20 6.75 -14.93
CA TRP A 354 22.45 8.00 -14.77
C TRP A 354 23.16 8.97 -13.85
N ARG A 355 23.72 8.50 -12.72
CA ARG A 355 24.56 9.36 -11.87
C ARG A 355 25.78 9.91 -12.61
N ALA A 356 26.36 9.16 -13.55
CA ALA A 356 27.47 9.66 -14.37
C ALA A 356 27.01 10.65 -15.45
N MET A 357 25.85 10.43 -16.07
CA MET A 357 25.25 11.34 -17.06
C MET A 357 24.86 12.69 -16.47
N ASN A 358 24.42 12.69 -15.20
CA ASN A 358 23.88 13.86 -14.53
C ASN A 358 24.87 14.51 -13.55
N ARG A 359 26.15 14.11 -13.59
CA ARG A 359 27.20 14.58 -12.67
C ARG A 359 27.61 16.04 -12.88
N ASP A 360 27.44 16.55 -14.10
CA ASP A 360 27.86 17.91 -14.46
C ASP A 360 26.75 18.97 -14.24
N VAL A 361 25.63 18.57 -13.60
CA VAL A 361 24.70 19.53 -13.01
C VAL A 361 25.45 20.19 -11.85
N PRO A 362 25.55 21.53 -11.78
CA PRO A 362 26.29 22.19 -10.71
C PRO A 362 25.82 21.67 -9.36
N GLU A 363 26.70 20.94 -8.65
CA GLU A 363 26.52 20.74 -7.23
C GLU A 363 26.49 22.17 -6.65
N PHE A 364 25.37 22.56 -6.02
CA PHE A 364 25.35 23.76 -5.20
C PHE A 364 26.22 23.47 -3.98
N GLU A 365 27.54 23.56 -4.15
CA GLU A 365 28.49 23.60 -3.04
C GLU A 365 28.17 24.86 -2.24
N ASP A 366 27.87 24.69 -0.96
CA ASP A 366 27.68 25.80 -0.03
C ASP A 366 29.03 26.55 0.07
N GLU A 367 29.11 27.74 -0.54
CA GLU A 367 30.22 28.67 -0.31
C GLU A 367 30.15 29.16 1.15
N GLY A 368 30.62 28.31 2.07
CA GLY A 368 30.90 28.66 3.45
C GLY A 368 32.06 29.66 3.48
N GLY A 369 31.71 30.94 3.41
CA GLY A 369 32.63 32.07 3.42
C GLY A 369 33.60 32.05 4.60
N GLU A 370 34.86 32.34 4.29
CA GLU A 370 35.86 32.75 5.27
C GLU A 370 35.40 34.04 5.97
N GLY A 371 35.01 33.93 7.24
CA GLY A 371 35.03 35.03 8.20
C GLY A 371 33.68 35.41 8.82
N GLY A 372 33.60 35.30 10.15
CA GLY A 372 32.60 36.02 10.94
C GLY A 372 32.04 35.25 12.13
N ASP A 373 32.56 35.57 13.31
CA ASP A 373 32.10 35.08 14.62
C ASP A 373 30.64 35.52 14.90
N ALA A 374 29.68 34.62 14.72
CA ALA A 374 28.29 34.82 15.15
C ALA A 374 27.61 33.47 15.47
N MET A 375 27.46 33.20 16.76
CA MET A 375 26.91 31.99 17.35
C MET A 375 25.37 31.95 17.23
N VAL A 376 24.85 31.51 16.07
CA VAL A 376 23.47 31.01 15.90
C VAL A 376 23.52 29.80 14.97
N SER A 377 23.07 28.64 15.45
CA SER A 377 23.15 27.34 14.75
C SER A 377 22.31 27.35 13.46
N LYS A 378 22.97 27.67 12.33
CA LYS A 378 22.62 27.14 11.01
C LYS A 378 22.80 25.62 11.07
N HIS A 379 21.79 24.85 10.68
CA HIS A 379 21.97 23.42 10.44
C HIS A 379 22.84 23.27 9.20
N ASP A 380 23.96 22.57 9.38
CA ASP A 380 24.90 22.13 8.35
C ASP A 380 24.17 21.38 7.21
N ILE A 381 24.08 21.97 6.01
CA ILE A 381 23.98 21.15 4.80
C ILE A 381 25.39 20.66 4.52
N THR A 382 25.72 19.46 4.99
CA THR A 382 26.98 18.78 4.65
C THR A 382 26.67 17.70 3.61
N GLY A 383 26.61 18.05 2.33
CA GLY A 383 26.48 17.07 1.25
C GLY A 383 25.92 17.60 -0.07
N PRO A 384 26.00 16.81 -1.15
CA PRO A 384 25.48 17.18 -2.47
C PRO A 384 23.95 17.31 -2.46
N ALA A 385 23.44 18.29 -3.21
CA ALA A 385 22.01 18.51 -3.42
C ALA A 385 21.65 18.27 -4.92
N PRO A 386 20.64 17.43 -5.22
CA PRO A 386 19.82 16.66 -4.28
C PRO A 386 20.61 15.50 -3.64
N SER A 387 20.14 15.04 -2.48
CA SER A 387 20.72 13.88 -1.81
C SER A 387 20.63 12.62 -2.68
N ALA A 388 21.57 11.69 -2.51
CA ALA A 388 21.55 10.42 -3.24
C ALA A 388 20.28 9.58 -2.96
N ALA A 389 19.64 9.76 -1.80
CA ALA A 389 18.36 9.12 -1.50
C ALA A 389 17.23 9.73 -2.33
N ASP A 390 17.16 11.05 -2.42
CA ASP A 390 16.14 11.72 -3.24
C ASP A 390 16.34 11.44 -4.74
N GLU A 391 17.59 11.39 -5.21
CA GLU A 391 17.93 10.97 -6.58
C GLU A 391 17.44 9.52 -6.85
N TYR A 392 17.68 8.59 -5.93
CA TYR A 392 17.24 7.19 -6.04
C TYR A 392 15.70 7.07 -6.10
N LEU A 393 14.99 7.84 -5.27
CA LEU A 393 13.52 7.88 -5.28
C LEU A 393 12.99 8.46 -6.58
N LEU A 394 13.61 9.54 -7.07
CA LEU A 394 13.22 10.22 -8.28
C LEU A 394 13.33 9.29 -9.49
N TYR A 395 14.43 8.54 -9.60
CA TYR A 395 14.61 7.57 -10.68
C TYR A 395 13.54 6.46 -10.71
N GLN A 396 13.20 5.88 -9.55
CA GLN A 396 12.09 4.91 -9.51
C GLN A 396 10.74 5.56 -9.83
N THR A 397 10.52 6.79 -9.38
CA THR A 397 9.30 7.55 -9.65
C THR A 397 9.15 7.80 -11.15
N LEU A 398 10.22 8.22 -11.82
CA LEU A 398 10.25 8.44 -13.27
C LEU A 398 9.98 7.13 -14.02
N LEU A 399 10.63 6.03 -13.66
CA LEU A 399 10.37 4.71 -14.24
C LEU A 399 8.91 4.25 -14.06
N GLY A 400 8.32 4.54 -12.89
CA GLY A 400 6.94 4.19 -12.59
C GLY A 400 5.91 5.04 -13.33
N THR A 401 6.24 6.29 -13.70
CA THR A 401 5.26 7.26 -14.20
C THR A 401 5.48 7.75 -15.62
N LEU A 402 6.63 7.43 -16.25
CA LEU A 402 6.94 7.85 -17.61
C LEU A 402 5.84 7.35 -18.58
N PRO A 403 5.26 8.24 -19.41
CA PRO A 403 4.28 7.84 -20.41
C PRO A 403 4.84 6.79 -21.36
N VAL A 404 3.98 5.86 -21.79
CA VAL A 404 4.38 4.86 -22.80
C VAL A 404 4.60 5.57 -24.13
N GLY A 405 5.67 5.22 -24.83
CA GLY A 405 6.11 5.93 -26.04
C GLY A 405 7.04 7.12 -25.77
N GLY A 406 7.38 7.38 -24.50
CA GLY A 406 8.29 8.45 -24.10
C GLY A 406 7.56 9.76 -23.79
N LEU A 407 8.34 10.82 -23.58
CA LEU A 407 7.82 12.13 -23.20
C LEU A 407 7.73 13.04 -24.43
N ALA A 408 6.53 13.14 -25.00
CA ALA A 408 6.25 14.07 -26.11
C ALA A 408 6.43 15.53 -25.66
N ASP A 409 6.92 16.39 -26.56
CA ASP A 409 7.23 17.79 -26.23
C ASP A 409 6.01 18.56 -25.70
N GLU A 410 4.82 18.30 -26.26
CA GLU A 410 3.56 18.91 -25.82
C GLU A 410 3.10 18.53 -24.40
N HIS A 411 3.66 17.44 -23.84
CA HIS A 411 3.34 16.97 -22.50
C HIS A 411 4.51 17.12 -21.52
N ARG A 412 5.70 17.45 -22.02
CA ARG A 412 6.95 17.55 -21.25
C ARG A 412 6.85 18.50 -20.07
N GLU A 413 6.34 19.72 -20.29
CA GLU A 413 6.16 20.73 -19.24
C GLU A 413 5.20 20.24 -18.15
N SER A 414 4.00 19.81 -18.52
CA SER A 414 2.99 19.33 -17.56
C SER A 414 3.46 18.11 -16.75
N TYR A 415 4.28 17.24 -17.35
CA TYR A 415 4.89 16.12 -16.65
C TYR A 415 5.99 16.60 -15.69
N GLY A 416 6.84 17.52 -16.13
CA GLY A 416 7.85 18.17 -15.29
C GLY A 416 7.26 18.78 -14.02
N GLU A 417 6.20 19.58 -14.15
CA GLU A 417 5.50 20.18 -13.01
C GLU A 417 4.91 19.14 -12.04
N ARG A 418 4.43 18.00 -12.55
CA ARG A 418 3.94 16.89 -11.71
C ARG A 418 5.08 16.27 -10.90
N ILE A 419 6.22 16.02 -11.53
CA ILE A 419 7.38 15.40 -10.89
C ILE A 419 8.04 16.38 -9.90
N GLU A 420 8.17 17.67 -10.24
CA GLU A 420 8.67 18.70 -9.31
C GLU A 420 7.84 18.78 -8.04
N ARG A 421 6.50 18.85 -8.17
CA ARG A 421 5.59 18.89 -7.01
C ARG A 421 5.71 17.65 -6.15
N TYR A 422 5.81 16.48 -6.77
CA TYR A 422 6.02 15.23 -6.03
C TYR A 422 7.37 15.21 -5.31
N ALA A 423 8.46 15.61 -5.98
CA ALA A 423 9.80 15.60 -5.42
C ALA A 423 9.90 16.52 -4.19
N LEU A 424 9.34 17.73 -4.28
CA LEU A 424 9.25 18.66 -3.15
C LEU A 424 8.41 18.08 -2.00
N LYS A 425 7.26 17.48 -2.31
CA LYS A 425 6.43 16.83 -1.29
C LYS A 425 7.21 15.70 -0.60
N ALA A 426 7.84 14.81 -1.36
CA ALA A 426 8.62 13.70 -0.82
C ALA A 426 9.78 14.17 0.06
N ALA A 427 10.53 15.21 -0.37
CA ALA A 427 11.62 15.79 0.41
C ALA A 427 11.13 16.44 1.72
N ARG A 428 9.98 17.14 1.68
CA ARG A 428 9.37 17.73 2.88
C ARG A 428 8.79 16.69 3.84
N GLU A 429 8.23 15.59 3.32
CA GLU A 429 7.78 14.46 4.14
C GLU A 429 8.95 13.72 4.79
N SER A 430 10.07 13.56 4.07
CA SER A 430 11.27 12.94 4.64
C SER A 430 11.80 13.72 5.85
N LYS A 431 11.66 15.05 5.88
CA LYS A 431 12.17 15.91 6.97
C LYS A 431 13.68 15.74 7.18
N ALA A 432 14.41 15.28 6.15
CA ALA A 432 15.84 15.03 6.21
C ALA A 432 16.64 16.29 5.87
N HIS A 433 16.23 16.99 4.81
CA HIS A 433 16.89 18.21 4.32
C HIS A 433 15.95 19.43 4.32
N THR A 434 14.66 19.25 4.01
CA THR A 434 13.63 20.31 4.07
C THR A 434 12.38 19.80 4.81
N SER A 435 11.48 20.69 5.23
CA SER A 435 10.24 20.33 5.92
C SER A 435 9.11 21.31 5.63
N TRP A 436 7.86 20.90 5.91
CA TRP A 436 6.71 21.81 5.80
C TRP A 436 6.74 23.00 6.76
N VAL A 437 7.40 22.86 7.92
CA VAL A 437 7.42 23.88 8.98
C VAL A 437 8.55 24.89 8.75
N ASN A 438 9.71 24.41 8.34
CA ASN A 438 10.88 25.22 8.02
C ASN A 438 11.45 24.72 6.68
N PRO A 439 10.95 25.23 5.54
CA PRO A 439 11.46 24.89 4.22
C PRO A 439 12.92 25.34 4.06
N ASP A 440 13.74 24.50 3.44
CA ASP A 440 15.08 24.84 3.00
C ASP A 440 15.02 25.25 1.51
N GLU A 441 15.00 26.56 1.26
CA GLU A 441 14.80 27.10 -0.09
C GLU A 441 15.93 26.73 -1.06
N SER A 442 17.19 26.68 -0.60
CA SER A 442 18.32 26.33 -1.47
C SER A 442 18.29 24.85 -1.84
N TYR A 443 17.95 23.97 -0.90
CA TYR A 443 17.77 22.55 -1.20
C TYR A 443 16.61 22.30 -2.16
N GLU A 444 15.48 22.97 -1.95
CA GLU A 444 14.31 22.86 -2.81
C GLU A 444 14.56 23.39 -4.24
N GLU A 445 15.31 24.49 -4.37
CA GLU A 445 15.74 25.01 -5.67
C GLU A 445 16.69 24.05 -6.37
N ALA A 446 17.67 23.47 -5.67
CA ALA A 446 18.57 22.47 -6.23
C ALA A 446 17.82 21.21 -6.71
N LEU A 447 16.87 20.70 -5.90
CA LEU A 447 16.06 19.52 -6.25
C LEU A 447 15.17 19.78 -7.47
N THR A 448 14.49 20.93 -7.52
CA THR A 448 13.64 21.28 -8.68
C THR A 448 14.48 21.58 -9.91
N GLY A 449 15.63 22.25 -9.76
CA GLY A 449 16.61 22.46 -10.82
C GLY A 449 17.11 21.14 -11.41
N PHE A 450 17.40 20.14 -10.56
CA PHE A 450 17.76 18.80 -11.00
C PHE A 450 16.63 18.12 -11.78
N VAL A 451 15.38 18.19 -11.31
CA VAL A 451 14.22 17.66 -12.06
C VAL A 451 14.09 18.32 -13.43
N ARG A 452 14.24 19.65 -13.52
CA ARG A 452 14.22 20.38 -14.79
C ARG A 452 15.35 19.98 -15.72
N HIS A 453 16.55 19.75 -15.17
CA HIS A 453 17.68 19.24 -15.96
C HIS A 453 17.38 17.85 -16.53
N LEU A 454 16.85 16.94 -15.71
CA LEU A 454 16.52 15.57 -16.16
C LEU A 454 15.43 15.55 -17.23
N LEU A 455 14.46 16.45 -17.15
CA LEU A 455 13.27 16.45 -18.01
C LEU A 455 13.33 17.48 -19.15
N GLY A 456 14.30 18.39 -19.12
CA GLY A 456 14.49 19.44 -20.12
C GLY A 456 14.84 18.88 -21.50
N GLY A 457 14.50 19.61 -22.55
CA GLY A 457 15.04 19.38 -23.90
C GLY A 457 16.26 20.25 -24.15
N ALA A 458 16.93 20.05 -25.30
CA ALA A 458 18.11 20.80 -25.72
C ALA A 458 18.02 22.35 -25.55
N ASP A 459 16.82 22.93 -25.60
CA ASP A 459 16.60 24.38 -25.49
C ASP A 459 16.47 24.92 -24.05
N ALA A 460 16.35 24.06 -23.03
CA ALA A 460 16.21 24.48 -21.63
C ALA A 460 17.55 24.89 -20.99
N ALA A 461 18.68 24.61 -21.66
CA ALA A 461 20.01 25.11 -21.32
C ALA A 461 20.16 26.57 -21.81
N GLY A 462 19.29 27.47 -21.35
CA GLY A 462 19.38 28.92 -21.59
C GLY A 462 20.54 29.61 -20.85
N VAL A 463 21.55 28.87 -20.42
CA VAL A 463 22.84 29.45 -20.00
C VAL A 463 23.70 29.46 -21.24
N ALA A 464 23.86 30.64 -21.84
CA ALA A 464 24.73 30.88 -22.97
C ALA A 464 26.18 30.46 -22.63
N THR A 465 26.54 29.21 -22.91
CA THR A 465 27.93 28.83 -23.10
C THR A 465 28.30 29.19 -24.53
N VAL A 466 29.30 30.05 -24.61
CA VAL A 466 30.00 30.51 -25.81
C VAL A 466 30.22 29.36 -26.80
N ASP A 467 29.99 29.66 -28.08
CA ASP A 467 30.26 28.88 -29.28
C ASP A 467 31.39 27.82 -29.12
N ASP A 468 31.02 26.59 -28.74
CA ASP A 468 31.89 25.41 -28.84
C ASP A 468 31.13 24.30 -29.58
N ASP A 469 31.45 24.15 -30.87
CA ASP A 469 30.87 23.18 -31.82
C ASP A 469 31.19 21.70 -31.48
N ASP A 470 31.77 21.41 -30.31
CA ASP A 470 32.23 20.08 -29.88
C ASP A 470 31.49 19.55 -28.62
N ALA A 471 30.49 20.29 -28.11
CA ALA A 471 29.63 19.80 -27.04
C ALA A 471 28.54 18.86 -27.62
N GLY A 472 28.69 17.55 -27.36
CA GLY A 472 27.67 16.55 -27.67
C GLY A 472 26.30 16.86 -27.04
N PRO A 473 25.22 16.10 -27.37
CA PRO A 473 23.88 16.40 -26.90
C PRO A 473 23.84 16.54 -25.38
N ALA A 474 23.14 17.57 -24.89
CA ALA A 474 23.01 17.89 -23.47
C ALA A 474 22.65 16.64 -22.64
N GLY A 475 23.28 16.46 -21.48
CA GLY A 475 23.18 15.23 -20.67
C GLY A 475 21.76 14.75 -20.36
N GLY A 476 20.78 15.67 -20.28
CA GLY A 476 19.37 15.37 -20.09
C GLY A 476 18.74 14.51 -21.20
N ASP A 477 19.06 14.75 -22.48
CA ASP A 477 18.49 13.98 -23.59
C ASP A 477 19.04 12.54 -23.64
N ALA A 478 20.32 12.37 -23.31
CA ALA A 478 20.95 11.04 -23.20
C ALA A 478 20.35 10.24 -22.02
N PHE A 479 20.14 10.91 -20.88
CA PHE A 479 19.48 10.32 -19.72
C PHE A 479 18.04 9.90 -20.06
N LEU A 480 17.22 10.79 -20.63
CA LEU A 480 15.83 10.49 -20.99
C LEU A 480 15.72 9.35 -22.00
N THR A 481 16.66 9.25 -22.94
CA THR A 481 16.71 8.14 -23.89
C THR A 481 16.98 6.81 -23.18
N ASP A 482 18.00 6.74 -22.30
CA ASP A 482 18.32 5.51 -21.56
C ASP A 482 17.21 5.13 -20.55
N LEU A 483 16.66 6.13 -19.85
CA LEU A 483 15.49 5.99 -18.98
C LEU A 483 14.28 5.47 -19.77
N GLY A 484 14.03 6.00 -20.97
CA GLY A 484 12.94 5.60 -21.84
C GLY A 484 13.01 4.12 -22.25
N HIS A 485 14.20 3.61 -22.54
CA HIS A 485 14.40 2.18 -22.84
C HIS A 485 14.05 1.28 -21.66
N LEU A 486 14.53 1.61 -20.46
CA LEU A 486 14.20 0.83 -19.27
C LEU A 486 12.72 1.02 -18.88
N GLY A 487 12.20 2.24 -18.97
CA GLY A 487 10.81 2.58 -18.71
C GLY A 487 9.84 1.84 -19.63
N ALA A 488 10.15 1.68 -20.91
CA ALA A 488 9.36 0.88 -21.84
C ALA A 488 9.34 -0.61 -21.46
N THR A 489 10.47 -1.13 -20.96
CA THR A 489 10.57 -2.51 -20.46
C THR A 489 9.67 -2.70 -19.23
N LEU A 490 9.76 -1.79 -18.26
CA LEU A 490 8.94 -1.80 -17.05
C LEU A 490 7.45 -1.58 -17.36
N ALA A 491 7.12 -0.71 -18.32
CA ALA A 491 5.73 -0.50 -18.74
C ALA A 491 5.11 -1.77 -19.32
N TRP A 492 5.87 -2.55 -20.10
CA TRP A 492 5.40 -3.82 -20.66
C TRP A 492 5.13 -4.87 -19.58
N PHE A 493 6.15 -5.20 -18.78
CA PHE A 493 6.01 -6.24 -17.75
C PHE A 493 5.14 -5.80 -16.57
N GLY A 494 5.15 -4.50 -16.24
CA GLY A 494 4.26 -3.91 -15.24
C GLY A 494 2.79 -3.93 -15.67
N ALA A 495 2.51 -3.79 -16.97
CA ALA A 495 1.15 -3.98 -17.48
C ALA A 495 0.68 -5.44 -17.32
N LEU A 496 1.55 -6.44 -17.55
CA LEU A 496 1.24 -7.84 -17.28
C LEU A 496 0.99 -8.10 -15.77
N ASN A 497 1.82 -7.53 -14.89
CA ASN A 497 1.59 -7.54 -13.44
C ASN A 497 0.21 -6.95 -13.08
N SER A 498 -0.18 -5.86 -13.75
CA SER A 498 -1.47 -5.21 -13.53
C SER A 498 -2.66 -6.08 -13.96
N LEU A 499 -2.53 -6.84 -15.06
CA LEU A 499 -3.54 -7.84 -15.46
C LEU A 499 -3.69 -8.94 -14.39
N SER A 500 -2.58 -9.46 -13.88
CA SER A 500 -2.58 -10.45 -12.80
C SER A 500 -3.18 -9.90 -11.51
N MET A 501 -2.83 -8.67 -11.12
CA MET A 501 -3.37 -8.00 -9.93
C MET A 501 -4.89 -7.87 -10.02
N VAL A 502 -5.42 -7.39 -11.14
CA VAL A 502 -6.86 -7.24 -11.35
C VAL A 502 -7.56 -8.61 -11.36
N LEU A 503 -7.00 -9.62 -12.03
CA LEU A 503 -7.57 -10.97 -12.03
C LEU A 503 -7.67 -11.51 -10.59
N ILE A 504 -6.58 -11.45 -9.82
CA ILE A 504 -6.52 -11.92 -8.44
C ILE A 504 -7.52 -11.14 -7.56
N LYS A 505 -7.56 -9.82 -7.67
CA LYS A 505 -8.43 -8.92 -6.91
C LYS A 505 -9.91 -9.25 -7.09
N TYR A 506 -10.38 -9.33 -8.34
CA TYR A 506 -11.80 -9.51 -8.61
C TYR A 506 -12.26 -10.96 -8.44
N ALA A 507 -11.35 -11.94 -8.55
CA ALA A 507 -11.64 -13.33 -8.23
C ALA A 507 -11.58 -13.64 -6.73
N SER A 508 -10.87 -12.84 -5.92
CA SER A 508 -10.67 -13.09 -4.49
C SER A 508 -11.95 -12.96 -3.63
N PRO A 509 -11.99 -13.61 -2.45
CA PRO A 509 -12.94 -13.33 -1.37
C PRO A 509 -12.77 -11.90 -0.85
N GLY A 510 -13.90 -11.21 -0.65
CA GLY A 510 -13.98 -9.77 -0.36
C GLY A 510 -14.77 -9.00 -1.42
N VAL A 511 -14.90 -7.70 -1.22
CA VAL A 511 -15.58 -6.74 -2.10
C VAL A 511 -14.52 -5.95 -2.87
N PRO A 512 -14.31 -6.21 -4.18
CA PRO A 512 -13.31 -5.46 -4.95
C PRO A 512 -13.70 -3.99 -5.02
N ASP A 513 -12.77 -3.13 -4.61
CA ASP A 513 -12.90 -1.68 -4.69
C ASP A 513 -12.26 -1.16 -5.98
N LEU A 514 -12.81 -0.11 -6.58
CA LEU A 514 -12.27 0.47 -7.81
C LEU A 514 -12.14 1.97 -7.62
N TYR A 515 -10.91 2.44 -7.47
CA TYR A 515 -10.66 3.87 -7.47
C TYR A 515 -10.88 4.45 -8.87
N GLN A 516 -11.57 5.58 -8.94
CA GLN A 516 -11.98 6.19 -10.21
C GLN A 516 -10.79 6.35 -11.16
N GLY A 517 -10.95 5.89 -12.40
CA GLY A 517 -9.91 5.98 -13.41
C GLY A 517 -8.97 4.76 -13.48
N ASN A 518 -8.92 3.91 -12.46
CA ASN A 518 -8.04 2.73 -12.45
C ASN A 518 -8.62 1.53 -13.23
N GLU A 519 -9.70 1.73 -13.98
CA GLU A 519 -10.22 0.72 -14.91
C GLU A 519 -9.29 0.50 -16.10
N LEU A 520 -8.55 1.57 -16.47
CA LEU A 520 -7.44 1.55 -17.42
C LEU A 520 -6.10 1.68 -16.66
N MET A 521 -4.99 1.80 -17.38
CA MET A 521 -3.70 2.08 -16.76
C MET A 521 -3.66 3.51 -16.21
N ASP A 522 -3.45 3.66 -14.91
CA ASP A 522 -3.32 4.94 -14.21
C ASP A 522 -1.90 5.12 -13.66
N LEU A 523 -1.27 6.25 -13.98
CA LEU A 523 0.10 6.57 -13.57
C LEU A 523 0.14 7.76 -12.60
N SER A 524 -0.75 7.73 -11.61
CA SER A 524 -0.86 8.78 -10.59
C SER A 524 0.05 8.53 -9.40
N LEU A 525 0.59 9.62 -8.85
CA LEU A 525 1.34 9.67 -7.59
C LEU A 525 0.41 10.10 -6.44
N VAL A 526 0.98 10.30 -5.26
CA VAL A 526 0.29 10.76 -4.05
C VAL A 526 -0.52 12.06 -4.28
N ASP A 527 -1.57 12.26 -3.48
CA ASP A 527 -2.38 13.49 -3.43
C ASP A 527 -1.53 14.77 -3.55
N PRO A 528 -1.87 15.72 -4.44
CA PRO A 528 -3.06 15.80 -5.28
C PRO A 528 -2.98 15.16 -6.67
N ASP A 529 -1.92 14.44 -7.01
CA ASP A 529 -1.77 13.89 -8.36
C ASP A 529 -2.80 12.78 -8.66
N ASN A 530 -3.17 11.97 -7.66
CA ASN A 530 -4.26 10.97 -7.75
C ASN A 530 -5.68 11.57 -7.70
N ARG A 531 -5.83 12.89 -7.68
CA ARG A 531 -7.13 13.59 -7.70
C ARG A 531 -7.42 14.30 -9.03
N ARG A 532 -6.61 14.02 -10.06
CA ARG A 532 -6.83 14.53 -11.42
C ARG A 532 -8.18 14.05 -11.99
N PRO A 533 -8.82 14.83 -12.89
CA PRO A 533 -10.10 14.45 -13.48
C PRO A 533 -9.99 13.19 -14.33
N VAL A 534 -11.05 12.38 -14.32
CA VAL A 534 -11.15 11.14 -15.09
C VAL A 534 -11.86 11.38 -16.43
N ASP A 535 -11.27 10.90 -17.53
CA ASP A 535 -11.92 10.88 -18.85
C ASP A 535 -12.90 9.69 -18.94
N TYR A 536 -14.14 9.92 -18.51
CA TYR A 536 -15.24 8.97 -18.62
C TYR A 536 -15.70 8.70 -20.08
N PRO A 537 -15.77 9.71 -20.99
CA PRO A 537 -16.04 9.45 -22.40
C PRO A 537 -15.07 8.46 -23.06
N ALA A 538 -13.77 8.51 -22.75
CA ALA A 538 -12.81 7.52 -23.24
C ALA A 538 -13.10 6.09 -22.73
N ARG A 539 -13.48 5.96 -21.45
CA ARG A 539 -13.84 4.67 -20.84
C ARG A 539 -15.13 4.11 -21.43
N ALA A 540 -16.12 4.96 -21.73
CA ALA A 540 -17.34 4.55 -22.41
C ALA A 540 -17.04 3.96 -23.80
N ARG A 541 -16.19 4.62 -24.60
CA ARG A 541 -15.76 4.08 -25.92
C ARG A 541 -15.04 2.75 -25.81
N TRP A 542 -14.22 2.58 -24.76
CA TRP A 542 -13.59 1.30 -24.48
C TRP A 542 -14.61 0.22 -24.14
N LEU A 543 -15.58 0.50 -23.26
CA LEU A 543 -16.65 -0.44 -22.94
C LEU A 543 -17.46 -0.83 -24.18
N ASP A 544 -17.85 0.12 -25.04
CA ASP A 544 -18.54 -0.18 -26.30
C ASP A 544 -17.76 -1.18 -27.18
N ARG A 545 -16.43 -1.00 -27.26
CA ARG A 545 -15.53 -1.92 -27.99
C ARG A 545 -15.49 -3.30 -27.34
N LEU A 546 -15.41 -3.37 -26.02
CA LEU A 546 -15.35 -4.65 -25.29
C LEU A 546 -16.68 -5.41 -25.36
N GLU A 547 -17.82 -4.71 -25.28
CA GLU A 547 -19.14 -5.31 -25.46
C GLU A 547 -19.30 -5.92 -26.86
N ALA A 548 -18.80 -5.23 -27.89
CA ALA A 548 -18.77 -5.78 -29.25
C ALA A 548 -17.91 -7.05 -29.37
N ILE A 549 -16.76 -7.10 -28.69
CA ILE A 549 -15.91 -8.31 -28.62
C ILE A 549 -16.65 -9.47 -27.94
N ALA A 550 -17.36 -9.19 -26.85
CA ALA A 550 -18.10 -10.20 -26.10
C ALA A 550 -19.34 -10.73 -26.82
N ALA A 551 -19.94 -9.93 -27.72
CA ALA A 551 -21.07 -10.35 -28.55
C ALA A 551 -20.64 -11.20 -29.76
N ALA A 552 -19.35 -11.24 -30.09
CA ALA A 552 -18.83 -12.08 -31.16
C ALA A 552 -18.88 -13.58 -30.79
N PRO A 553 -18.92 -14.51 -31.77
CA PRO A 553 -18.79 -15.94 -31.50
C PRO A 553 -17.47 -16.29 -30.79
N ALA A 554 -17.45 -17.34 -29.97
CA ALA A 554 -16.33 -17.69 -29.09
C ALA A 554 -14.93 -17.71 -29.76
N HIS A 555 -14.82 -18.23 -30.99
CA HIS A 555 -13.55 -18.22 -31.73
C HIS A 555 -13.07 -16.80 -32.06
N GLY A 556 -14.00 -15.87 -32.34
CA GLY A 556 -13.67 -14.46 -32.54
C GLY A 556 -13.33 -13.72 -31.23
N THR A 557 -13.85 -14.19 -30.09
CA THR A 557 -13.52 -13.61 -28.78
C THR A 557 -12.08 -13.89 -28.38
N ALA A 558 -11.59 -15.14 -28.51
CA ALA A 558 -10.23 -15.51 -28.12
C ALA A 558 -9.17 -14.70 -28.92
N ASP A 559 -9.33 -14.59 -30.24
CA ASP A 559 -8.43 -13.81 -31.09
C ASP A 559 -8.48 -12.31 -30.73
N ALA A 560 -9.67 -11.73 -30.55
CA ALA A 560 -9.81 -10.32 -30.19
C ALA A 560 -9.22 -10.00 -28.82
N VAL A 561 -9.36 -10.90 -27.84
CA VAL A 561 -8.80 -10.75 -26.49
C VAL A 561 -7.27 -10.90 -26.51
N ARG A 562 -6.74 -11.77 -27.39
CA ARG A 562 -5.30 -11.85 -27.64
C ARG A 562 -4.74 -10.55 -28.21
N GLU A 563 -5.46 -9.90 -29.13
CA GLU A 563 -5.07 -8.59 -29.66
C GLU A 563 -5.07 -7.50 -28.58
N LEU A 564 -6.02 -7.53 -27.62
CA LEU A 564 -5.98 -6.63 -26.45
C LEU A 564 -4.71 -6.86 -25.61
N ALA A 565 -4.28 -8.11 -25.44
CA ALA A 565 -3.08 -8.43 -24.68
C ALA A 565 -1.78 -7.98 -25.36
N LEU A 566 -1.78 -7.74 -26.69
CA LEU A 566 -0.61 -7.23 -27.41
C LEU A 566 -0.33 -5.75 -27.17
N GLU A 567 -1.27 -5.00 -26.59
CA GLU A 567 -1.11 -3.59 -26.20
C GLU A 567 -1.58 -3.37 -24.75
N PRO A 568 -1.02 -4.10 -23.77
CA PRO A 568 -1.62 -4.18 -22.43
C PRO A 568 -1.60 -2.82 -21.70
N HIS A 569 -0.74 -1.90 -22.13
CA HIS A 569 -0.55 -0.57 -21.54
C HIS A 569 -1.67 0.43 -21.85
N ASP A 570 -2.51 0.19 -22.86
CA ASP A 570 -3.67 1.05 -23.15
C ASP A 570 -4.82 0.86 -22.13
N GLY A 571 -4.72 -0.18 -21.30
CA GLY A 571 -5.69 -0.54 -20.28
C GLY A 571 -6.89 -1.34 -20.79
N GLY A 572 -7.02 -1.58 -22.09
CA GLY A 572 -8.14 -2.34 -22.69
C GLY A 572 -8.20 -3.78 -22.19
N ALA A 573 -7.05 -4.47 -22.12
CA ALA A 573 -6.96 -5.81 -21.53
C ALA A 573 -7.30 -5.82 -20.02
N LYS A 574 -6.90 -4.77 -19.28
CA LYS A 574 -7.19 -4.61 -17.85
C LYS A 574 -8.70 -4.43 -17.63
N LEU A 575 -9.31 -3.53 -18.40
CA LEU A 575 -10.75 -3.27 -18.37
C LEU A 575 -11.55 -4.52 -18.77
N TRP A 576 -11.07 -5.31 -19.73
CA TRP A 576 -11.69 -6.59 -20.09
C TRP A 576 -11.78 -7.56 -18.91
N VAL A 577 -10.65 -7.81 -18.22
CA VAL A 577 -10.62 -8.70 -17.05
C VAL A 577 -11.56 -8.20 -15.96
N LEU A 578 -11.48 -6.90 -15.65
CA LEU A 578 -12.33 -6.24 -14.65
C LEU A 578 -13.81 -6.41 -14.98
N TRP A 579 -14.22 -6.05 -16.20
CA TRP A 579 -15.61 -6.11 -16.64
C TRP A 579 -16.17 -7.53 -16.64
N ARG A 580 -15.42 -8.50 -17.19
CA ARG A 580 -15.85 -9.91 -17.22
C ARG A 580 -16.02 -10.49 -15.82
N LEU A 581 -15.12 -10.17 -14.89
CA LEU A 581 -15.22 -10.63 -13.52
C LEU A 581 -16.34 -9.92 -12.75
N LEU A 582 -16.56 -8.62 -12.94
CA LEU A 582 -17.72 -7.92 -12.36
C LEU A 582 -19.04 -8.50 -12.88
N ALA A 583 -19.15 -8.77 -14.18
CA ALA A 583 -20.32 -9.42 -14.77
C ALA A 583 -20.56 -10.81 -14.16
N LEU A 584 -19.48 -11.60 -13.97
CA LEU A 584 -19.57 -12.91 -13.33
C LEU A 584 -20.01 -12.81 -11.86
N ARG A 585 -19.49 -11.83 -11.12
CA ARG A 585 -19.91 -11.55 -9.73
C ARG A 585 -21.38 -11.17 -9.63
N ALA A 586 -21.87 -10.36 -10.57
CA ALA A 586 -23.28 -10.00 -10.66
C ALA A 586 -24.17 -11.21 -11.01
N ALA A 587 -23.67 -12.13 -11.85
CA ALA A 587 -24.39 -13.35 -12.23
C ALA A 587 -24.39 -14.43 -11.14
N GLN A 588 -23.36 -14.49 -10.30
CA GLN A 588 -23.19 -15.52 -9.25
C GLN A 588 -22.92 -14.89 -7.86
N PRO A 589 -23.80 -14.02 -7.35
CA PRO A 589 -23.52 -13.26 -6.12
C PRO A 589 -23.27 -14.14 -4.90
N ALA A 590 -23.94 -15.30 -4.80
CA ALA A 590 -23.76 -16.23 -3.69
C ALA A 590 -22.34 -16.81 -3.64
N LEU A 591 -21.81 -17.29 -4.78
CA LEU A 591 -20.44 -17.81 -4.86
C LEU A 591 -19.41 -16.76 -4.42
N PHE A 592 -19.57 -15.51 -4.82
CA PHE A 592 -18.60 -14.47 -4.49
C PHE A 592 -18.76 -13.89 -3.07
N ARG A 593 -19.97 -13.95 -2.51
CA ARG A 593 -20.24 -13.52 -1.13
C ARG A 593 -19.85 -14.59 -0.10
N ASP A 594 -20.24 -15.85 -0.35
CA ASP A 594 -20.21 -16.92 0.65
C ASP A 594 -19.27 -18.08 0.27
N GLY A 595 -18.79 -18.14 -0.98
CA GLY A 595 -17.90 -19.19 -1.44
C GLY A 595 -16.51 -19.12 -0.80
N GLY A 596 -15.98 -20.28 -0.45
CA GLY A 596 -14.70 -20.43 0.23
C GLY A 596 -13.48 -20.08 -0.65
N TYR A 597 -12.30 -20.32 -0.09
CA TYR A 597 -11.01 -20.14 -0.76
C TYR A 597 -10.18 -21.42 -0.60
N GLU A 598 -9.72 -21.97 -1.71
CA GLU A 598 -8.88 -23.17 -1.74
C GLU A 598 -7.66 -22.89 -2.65
N PRO A 599 -6.42 -22.93 -2.13
CA PRO A 599 -5.22 -22.81 -2.97
C PRO A 599 -5.17 -23.92 -4.03
N VAL A 600 -4.75 -23.57 -5.26
CA VAL A 600 -4.58 -24.52 -6.36
C VAL A 600 -3.09 -24.56 -6.71
N ASN A 601 -2.46 -25.71 -6.51
CA ASN A 601 -1.02 -25.85 -6.67
C ASN A 601 -0.62 -26.03 -8.14
N ALA A 602 0.40 -25.30 -8.58
CA ALA A 602 1.08 -25.54 -9.84
C ALA A 602 2.27 -26.50 -9.67
N ARG A 603 2.55 -27.31 -10.70
CA ARG A 603 3.71 -28.20 -10.80
C ARG A 603 4.40 -28.00 -12.15
N GLY A 604 5.64 -28.47 -12.28
CA GLY A 604 6.48 -28.29 -13.46
C GLY A 604 7.48 -27.15 -13.32
N ASP A 605 8.24 -26.90 -14.38
CA ASP A 605 9.45 -26.08 -14.31
C ASP A 605 9.16 -24.60 -14.04
N ARG A 606 7.95 -24.13 -14.37
CA ARG A 606 7.50 -22.73 -14.19
C ARG A 606 6.45 -22.55 -13.10
N SER A 607 6.30 -23.51 -12.18
CA SER A 607 5.27 -23.47 -11.13
C SER A 607 5.31 -22.21 -10.25
N HIS A 608 6.49 -21.68 -9.97
CA HIS A 608 6.69 -20.46 -9.17
C HIS A 608 6.17 -19.17 -9.84
N HIS A 609 5.90 -19.21 -11.15
CA HIS A 609 5.29 -18.13 -11.92
C HIS A 609 3.76 -18.19 -11.94
N VAL A 610 3.13 -19.11 -11.20
CA VAL A 610 1.68 -19.31 -11.23
C VAL A 610 1.07 -19.00 -9.86
N VAL A 611 0.07 -18.12 -9.85
CA VAL A 611 -0.84 -17.91 -8.72
C VAL A 611 -2.17 -18.54 -9.11
N ALA A 612 -2.64 -19.54 -8.37
CA ALA A 612 -3.93 -20.16 -8.64
C ALA A 612 -4.72 -20.48 -7.38
N PHE A 613 -6.03 -20.27 -7.44
CA PHE A 613 -6.95 -20.60 -6.34
C PHE A 613 -8.35 -20.88 -6.87
N ALA A 614 -9.11 -21.64 -6.10
CA ALA A 614 -10.50 -21.95 -6.38
C ALA A 614 -11.43 -21.30 -5.35
N ARG A 615 -12.63 -20.97 -5.81
CA ARG A 615 -13.79 -20.64 -4.97
C ARG A 615 -14.86 -21.67 -5.19
N ARG A 616 -15.52 -22.08 -4.10
CA ARG A 616 -16.58 -23.08 -4.16
C ARG A 616 -17.70 -22.77 -3.18
N LEU A 617 -18.94 -22.94 -3.65
CA LEU A 617 -20.14 -22.92 -2.84
C LEU A 617 -21.12 -23.97 -3.40
N GLY A 618 -21.26 -25.10 -2.71
CA GLY A 618 -22.04 -26.22 -3.23
C GLY A 618 -21.48 -26.73 -4.56
N GLU A 619 -22.30 -26.70 -5.61
CA GLU A 619 -21.92 -27.08 -6.99
C GLU A 619 -21.33 -25.92 -7.79
N GLU A 620 -21.54 -24.67 -7.36
CA GLU A 620 -20.95 -23.50 -8.01
C GLU A 620 -19.46 -23.41 -7.69
N SER A 621 -18.65 -23.15 -8.72
CA SER A 621 -17.22 -23.04 -8.56
C SER A 621 -16.56 -22.14 -9.58
N LEU A 622 -15.42 -21.58 -9.17
CA LEU A 622 -14.54 -20.73 -9.96
C LEU A 622 -13.10 -21.19 -9.73
N ILE A 623 -12.27 -21.23 -10.77
CA ILE A 623 -10.82 -21.37 -10.62
C ILE A 623 -10.16 -20.18 -11.29
N ALA A 624 -9.37 -19.42 -10.54
CA ALA A 624 -8.62 -18.27 -11.03
C ALA A 624 -7.14 -18.65 -11.15
N VAL A 625 -6.52 -18.32 -12.28
CA VAL A 625 -5.11 -18.59 -12.58
C VAL A 625 -4.48 -17.33 -13.18
N ALA A 626 -3.43 -16.82 -12.54
CA ALA A 626 -2.67 -15.64 -12.95
C ALA A 626 -1.17 -15.94 -13.03
N GLY A 627 -0.47 -15.25 -13.93
CA GLY A 627 1.00 -15.29 -14.02
C GLY A 627 1.67 -14.31 -13.05
N ARG A 628 2.93 -14.53 -12.70
CA ARG A 628 3.77 -13.58 -11.95
C ARG A 628 5.22 -13.70 -12.37
N LEU A 629 6.01 -12.66 -12.07
CA LEU A 629 7.45 -12.61 -12.33
C LEU A 629 7.75 -12.85 -13.82
N PHE A 630 7.24 -11.93 -14.65
CA PHE A 630 7.20 -12.12 -16.10
C PHE A 630 8.55 -11.93 -16.78
N VAL A 631 9.49 -11.18 -16.18
CA VAL A 631 10.83 -11.03 -16.74
C VAL A 631 11.57 -12.36 -16.65
N GLY A 632 11.58 -12.98 -15.46
CA GLY A 632 12.20 -14.29 -15.24
C GLY A 632 11.55 -15.43 -16.05
N LEU A 633 10.28 -15.25 -16.43
CA LEU A 633 9.59 -16.15 -17.36
C LEU A 633 10.00 -15.93 -18.82
N ALA A 634 10.20 -14.67 -19.22
CA ALA A 634 10.53 -14.29 -20.59
C ALA A 634 11.98 -14.59 -20.99
N THR A 635 12.91 -14.46 -20.04
CA THR A 635 14.35 -14.64 -20.25
C THR A 635 15.07 -14.95 -18.94
N THR A 636 16.22 -15.65 -19.05
CA THR A 636 17.16 -15.85 -17.94
C THR A 636 18.22 -14.76 -17.83
N ALA A 637 18.29 -13.84 -18.81
CA ALA A 637 19.25 -12.76 -18.86
C ALA A 637 18.52 -11.41 -18.82
N GLU A 638 18.67 -10.67 -17.72
CA GLU A 638 17.98 -9.37 -17.53
C GLU A 638 18.20 -8.40 -18.71
N SER A 639 19.37 -8.43 -19.36
CA SER A 639 19.70 -7.61 -20.52
C SER A 639 18.83 -7.86 -21.76
N GLU A 640 18.17 -9.02 -21.85
CA GLU A 640 17.27 -9.36 -22.95
C GLU A 640 15.82 -8.94 -22.68
N ALA A 641 15.48 -8.54 -21.45
CA ALA A 641 14.12 -8.19 -21.06
C ALA A 641 13.55 -7.06 -21.94
N GLY A 642 14.36 -6.04 -22.24
CA GLY A 642 13.95 -4.95 -23.12
C GLY A 642 13.67 -5.40 -24.56
N GLN A 643 14.42 -6.39 -25.06
CA GLN A 643 14.16 -6.97 -26.39
C GLN A 643 12.84 -7.74 -26.40
N LYS A 644 12.54 -8.48 -25.33
CA LYS A 644 11.26 -9.19 -25.16
C LYS A 644 10.09 -8.23 -25.09
N ALA A 645 10.22 -7.16 -24.31
CA ALA A 645 9.21 -6.11 -24.21
C ALA A 645 8.97 -5.43 -25.57
N HIS A 646 10.03 -5.04 -26.28
CA HIS A 646 9.92 -4.42 -27.61
C HIS A 646 9.30 -5.37 -28.66
N ALA A 647 9.62 -6.66 -28.58
CA ALA A 647 9.04 -7.70 -29.42
C ALA A 647 7.59 -8.08 -29.02
N ARG A 648 6.99 -7.37 -28.07
CA ARG A 648 5.63 -7.62 -27.56
C ARG A 648 5.43 -9.06 -27.09
N TRP A 649 6.43 -9.61 -26.41
CA TRP A 649 6.41 -10.97 -25.92
C TRP A 649 5.25 -11.19 -24.93
N LEU A 650 4.43 -12.21 -25.17
CA LEU A 650 3.37 -12.65 -24.27
C LEU A 650 3.68 -14.02 -23.66
N PRO A 651 3.29 -14.27 -22.40
CA PRO A 651 3.50 -15.54 -21.71
C PRO A 651 2.45 -16.58 -22.14
N LEU A 652 2.41 -16.93 -23.44
CA LEU A 652 1.38 -17.80 -24.01
C LEU A 652 1.92 -19.12 -24.54
N GLY A 653 1.11 -20.17 -24.40
CA GLY A 653 1.31 -21.46 -25.05
C GLY A 653 2.49 -22.30 -24.56
N GLU A 654 2.70 -23.43 -25.25
CA GLU A 654 3.64 -24.48 -24.87
C GLU A 654 5.10 -24.00 -24.83
N ALA A 655 5.49 -23.09 -25.72
CA ALA A 655 6.84 -22.56 -25.79
C ALA A 655 7.29 -21.83 -24.51
N VAL A 656 6.34 -21.29 -23.74
CA VAL A 656 6.59 -20.59 -22.47
C VAL A 656 6.41 -21.54 -21.28
N TRP A 657 5.29 -22.29 -21.27
CA TRP A 657 4.85 -23.02 -20.08
C TRP A 657 5.34 -24.47 -20.02
N GLY A 658 5.75 -25.07 -21.13
CA GLY A 658 6.31 -26.42 -21.18
C GLY A 658 5.46 -27.45 -20.43
N ASN A 659 6.08 -28.14 -19.46
CA ASN A 659 5.44 -29.15 -18.61
C ASN A 659 4.62 -28.59 -17.43
N THR A 660 4.39 -27.27 -17.38
CA THR A 660 3.76 -26.62 -16.22
C THR A 660 2.26 -26.82 -16.22
N PHE A 661 1.71 -27.22 -15.09
CA PHE A 661 0.32 -27.68 -14.97
C PHE A 661 -0.26 -27.33 -13.60
N VAL A 662 -1.52 -26.90 -13.54
CA VAL A 662 -2.24 -26.69 -12.28
C VAL A 662 -2.99 -27.95 -11.89
N THR A 663 -2.71 -28.44 -10.69
CA THR A 663 -3.38 -29.63 -10.12
C THR A 663 -4.70 -29.20 -9.52
N LEU A 664 -5.82 -29.68 -10.07
CA LEU A 664 -7.13 -29.27 -9.62
C LEU A 664 -7.55 -30.03 -8.35
N PRO A 665 -8.33 -29.40 -7.45
CA PRO A 665 -8.93 -30.08 -6.30
C PRO A 665 -9.74 -31.33 -6.69
N ASP A 666 -9.80 -32.33 -5.81
CA ASP A 666 -10.47 -33.62 -6.07
C ASP A 666 -11.92 -33.50 -6.54
N TRP A 667 -12.62 -32.45 -6.12
CA TRP A 667 -14.02 -32.22 -6.48
C TRP A 667 -14.23 -31.73 -7.92
N CYS A 668 -13.17 -31.28 -8.59
CA CYS A 668 -13.18 -30.82 -9.98
C CYS A 668 -12.07 -31.39 -10.87
N GLY A 669 -11.10 -32.10 -10.30
CA GLY A 669 -10.02 -32.80 -11.01
C GLY A 669 -10.44 -34.11 -11.68
N ILE A 670 -11.74 -34.31 -11.96
CA ILE A 670 -12.24 -35.52 -12.60
C ILE A 670 -11.95 -35.46 -14.10
N GLU A 671 -11.35 -36.50 -14.65
CA GLU A 671 -11.00 -36.61 -16.07
C GLU A 671 -12.20 -36.29 -16.98
N GLY A 672 -11.97 -35.42 -17.97
CA GLY A 672 -13.02 -34.99 -18.91
C GLY A 672 -13.97 -33.91 -18.39
N THR A 673 -13.87 -33.49 -17.12
CA THR A 673 -14.62 -32.32 -16.62
C THR A 673 -14.30 -31.10 -17.47
N ARG A 674 -15.32 -30.35 -17.88
CA ARG A 674 -15.16 -29.21 -18.79
C ARG A 674 -15.29 -27.88 -18.08
N PHE A 675 -14.41 -26.96 -18.45
CA PHE A 675 -14.36 -25.59 -17.97
C PHE A 675 -14.41 -24.62 -19.13
N GLU A 676 -15.18 -23.56 -18.99
CA GLU A 676 -15.11 -22.40 -19.88
C GLU A 676 -14.20 -21.35 -19.24
N ASN A 677 -13.19 -20.88 -19.99
CA ASN A 677 -12.45 -19.69 -19.62
C ASN A 677 -13.30 -18.45 -19.91
N ILE A 678 -13.82 -17.81 -18.86
CA ILE A 678 -14.71 -16.64 -18.97
C ILE A 678 -14.03 -15.45 -19.65
N LEU A 679 -12.70 -15.40 -19.71
CA LEU A 679 -11.96 -14.33 -20.37
C LEU A 679 -11.84 -14.52 -21.89
N THR A 680 -11.85 -15.76 -22.40
CA THR A 680 -11.59 -16.05 -23.82
C THR A 680 -12.73 -16.80 -24.51
N GLY A 681 -13.61 -17.46 -23.75
CA GLY A 681 -14.66 -18.35 -24.27
C GLY A 681 -14.16 -19.75 -24.63
N GLU A 682 -12.85 -20.03 -24.47
CA GLU A 682 -12.26 -21.34 -24.75
C GLU A 682 -12.75 -22.39 -23.74
N VAL A 683 -12.99 -23.61 -24.22
CA VAL A 683 -13.41 -24.73 -23.37
C VAL A 683 -12.26 -25.69 -23.19
N LEU A 684 -11.89 -25.92 -21.95
CA LEU A 684 -10.79 -26.77 -21.51
C LEU A 684 -11.37 -28.03 -20.86
N ALA A 685 -10.72 -29.18 -21.07
CA ALA A 685 -11.09 -30.43 -20.43
C ALA A 685 -9.97 -30.87 -19.48
N VAL A 686 -10.35 -31.33 -18.29
CA VAL A 686 -9.40 -31.84 -17.30
C VAL A 686 -8.71 -33.08 -17.85
N GLN A 687 -7.38 -33.07 -17.75
CA GLN A 687 -6.52 -34.19 -18.12
C GLN A 687 -5.58 -34.50 -16.96
N SER A 688 -5.44 -35.79 -16.63
CA SER A 688 -4.52 -36.27 -15.58
C SER A 688 -4.68 -35.53 -14.24
N GLY A 689 -5.93 -35.18 -13.88
CA GLY A 689 -6.24 -34.50 -12.62
C GLY A 689 -6.02 -32.97 -12.61
N GLY A 690 -5.80 -32.33 -13.76
CA GLY A 690 -5.79 -30.86 -13.80
C GLY A 690 -5.80 -30.22 -15.19
N LEU A 691 -5.19 -29.04 -15.32
CA LEU A 691 -5.11 -28.28 -16.58
C LEU A 691 -3.70 -27.76 -16.91
N SER A 692 -3.34 -27.80 -18.20
CA SER A 692 -2.06 -27.32 -18.70
C SER A 692 -2.01 -25.80 -18.70
N MET A 693 -0.91 -25.23 -18.22
CA MET A 693 -0.70 -23.79 -18.33
C MET A 693 -0.59 -23.34 -19.79
N ALA A 694 -0.07 -24.20 -20.67
CA ALA A 694 -0.01 -23.93 -22.10
C ALA A 694 -1.41 -23.75 -22.72
N ASP A 695 -2.38 -24.56 -22.29
CA ASP A 695 -3.76 -24.49 -22.77
C ASP A 695 -4.54 -23.36 -22.08
N LEU A 696 -4.33 -23.18 -20.77
CA LEU A 696 -4.95 -22.11 -20.00
C LEU A 696 -4.60 -20.74 -20.55
N PHE A 697 -3.31 -20.53 -20.89
CA PHE A 697 -2.79 -19.28 -21.43
C PHE A 697 -2.50 -19.43 -22.92
N ALA A 698 -3.40 -20.06 -23.68
CA ALA A 698 -3.25 -20.16 -25.14
C ALA A 698 -3.45 -18.80 -25.82
N SER A 699 -4.44 -18.04 -25.37
CA SER A 699 -4.89 -16.80 -26.01
C SER A 699 -4.77 -15.55 -25.13
N PHE A 700 -4.69 -15.70 -23.80
CA PHE A 700 -4.61 -14.58 -22.85
C PHE A 700 -3.73 -14.93 -21.63
N PRO A 701 -2.96 -13.98 -21.06
CA PRO A 701 -2.02 -14.23 -19.95
C PRO A 701 -2.73 -14.30 -18.58
N GLY A 702 -3.84 -15.02 -18.52
CA GLY A 702 -4.69 -15.17 -17.34
C GLY A 702 -5.92 -16.02 -17.68
N ALA A 703 -6.43 -16.76 -16.70
CA ALA A 703 -7.61 -17.60 -16.88
C ALA A 703 -8.54 -17.55 -15.67
N VAL A 704 -9.84 -17.51 -15.97
CA VAL A 704 -10.90 -17.62 -14.96
C VAL A 704 -11.89 -18.66 -15.45
N LEU A 705 -11.90 -19.80 -14.78
CA LEU A 705 -12.59 -21.00 -15.23
C LEU A 705 -13.91 -21.16 -14.49
N ARG A 706 -14.98 -21.29 -15.25
CA ARG A 706 -16.29 -21.71 -14.75
C ARG A 706 -16.56 -23.13 -15.20
N ARG A 707 -16.92 -24.00 -14.26
CA ARG A 707 -17.33 -25.38 -14.58
C ARG A 707 -18.57 -25.35 -15.47
N LEU A 708 -18.56 -26.12 -16.56
CA LEU A 708 -19.74 -26.36 -17.38
C LEU A 708 -20.57 -27.50 -16.77
N ALA A 709 -21.89 -27.38 -16.84
CA ALA A 709 -22.76 -28.52 -16.54
C ALA A 709 -22.61 -29.58 -17.63
N ASP A 710 -22.60 -30.85 -17.22
CA ASP A 710 -22.47 -32.01 -18.11
C ASP A 710 -23.66 -32.17 -19.07
#